data_AF-G3J994-F1
#
_entry.id   AF-G3J994-F1
#
_cell.length_a   1.000
_cell.length_b   1.000
_cell.length_c   1.000
_cell.angle_alpha   90.00
_cell.angle_beta   90.00
_cell.angle_gamma   90.00
#
_symmetry.space_group_name_H-M   'P 1'
#
loop_
_entity.id
_entity.type
_entity.pdbx_description
1 polymer ?
#
loop_
_entity_poly.entity_id
_entity_poly.type
_entity_poly.pdbx_seq_one_letter_code
_entity_poly.pdbx_strand_id
1 'polypeptide(L)'
;MRTTLPQSAAEHSNFHSTQMAYSYAHASTEHINSSQMLAQPTSNMMDPTAIPFFDFLRDVLYEQPFNPSRTVDPHGLAVLDFCDNTSLEMTDMDFGLLDNWNLDLVGNMCRSTREGSISRPETAGEVAQMRNALVRGWTESPWRWQPKDNDTGYTELGYMPVSSSQAAKMHLKKGDNSALRVSQEKLEQSGRDRLLSSVLSTCKTDSSRNQVAASFPTVELMDGMIHIFLEAHACQVSGWIHFPTFKLNEQWAEWIGTAAAAGAVSTPVPTLRKFGFAVQEAIRLTIPARFEANNTTIQNLGLVQSLILWQDIALWSGNRRKMEIAECHLVIPVTMMRYRGKFQRANYPLMEVDASDEGDELQEKWKAWISREQWKRLVFHCYLREAQVSMTTLTNPCMSYGELTLPLPESRELWFAPTAVEWKSKYIERHSGQTKRPPSLGDLLAEAHKLPANASRLDLQLSISIYLHGFWSMILEYRQILLLNSRHQELVRELQNFQLVVGDWPDMSVQEQVVLHLLQMNLHVSLDDLQLFSGKEGEDQARRVYPVLQQWAASTASRTAVFGAGQILRCAKMFPPDHLNGFYAVAVHHAALALWTYGVVNKANRQQSMTSQNAYGNVYLDDQDSLSVQRFIGFDQGRPLVRGPVLRGAPREASLQDTRACMEISQEILRANVSHGKEATPPIVENLCHLIQQLGDAAWAVGLATVIMSASETVTSTAAIATTAAVVTASIFILSREVLWPRWAKVLRSPLKTTIPRLTKEETRQLVYQPDQFPGARDVETPYGSIRVYEFGPEDGQKVIFVHGITTSCITLLYIANNLDLFGRGYSDGVGDIPHDARLYVTQMLLALASSPLSWTGNESMNIIGYSLGGGIAAHFAGTFPHMVKSLVLLAPSGLIRAERFGHITKFIFSSGVIPERILHGLTSRRLQQPIASSSKVPKQPTPVVHGKAEAAVKVASAEVPGTVSSSEDSPSLPIEQRVTHYVRWMVTHHLGFVPAFMSCIRHAPLTHQQDSWKALAQRKTGTTAVLLAERDEIINLDDYEADGLPLLGGRENVYWKVLPGTHDFVMTQSDAITREIEHLWGLRAPEV
;
A
#
# COMPACT_ATOMS: atom_id res chain seq x y z
N MET A 1 42.99 26.16 -57.06
CA MET A 1 42.98 27.36 -57.92
C MET A 1 42.06 27.06 -59.10
N ARG A 2 41.08 27.93 -59.41
CA ARG A 2 40.22 28.03 -60.62
C ARG A 2 39.90 26.74 -61.44
N THR A 3 38.63 26.26 -61.38
CA THR A 3 37.55 26.37 -62.42
C THR A 3 37.50 25.16 -63.40
N THR A 4 36.44 24.81 -64.16
CA THR A 4 35.29 25.58 -64.73
C THR A 4 34.15 24.64 -65.24
N LEU A 5 32.86 24.95 -64.94
CA LEU A 5 31.63 24.97 -65.81
C LEU A 5 31.20 23.76 -66.74
N PRO A 6 29.94 23.67 -67.27
CA PRO A 6 28.60 24.05 -66.74
C PRO A 6 27.36 23.14 -67.15
N GLN A 7 26.12 23.55 -66.75
CA GLN A 7 24.74 23.21 -67.26
C GLN A 7 24.15 21.79 -66.95
N SER A 8 22.94 21.54 -66.41
CA SER A 8 21.59 22.13 -66.66
C SER A 8 20.46 21.63 -65.69
N ALA A 9 19.33 22.37 -65.63
CA ALA A 9 17.90 22.05 -65.31
C ALA A 9 17.37 21.14 -64.13
N ALA A 10 16.49 21.77 -63.30
CA ALA A 10 15.14 21.36 -62.78
C ALA A 10 14.98 20.13 -61.81
N GLU A 11 14.03 20.03 -60.85
CA GLU A 11 12.68 20.62 -60.62
C GLU A 11 12.34 20.92 -59.11
N HIS A 12 11.23 21.66 -58.86
CA HIS A 12 10.27 21.76 -57.72
C HIS A 12 10.61 21.34 -56.25
N SER A 13 10.03 21.92 -55.18
CA SER A 13 8.81 22.76 -54.98
C SER A 13 8.96 23.78 -53.81
N ASN A 14 8.03 24.76 -53.70
CA ASN A 14 8.19 25.98 -52.88
C ASN A 14 7.29 26.09 -51.62
N PHE A 15 7.76 26.91 -50.67
CA PHE A 15 7.09 27.35 -49.43
C PHE A 15 6.28 28.67 -49.59
N HIS A 16 5.67 29.13 -48.49
CA HIS A 16 5.10 30.48 -48.20
C HIS A 16 3.69 30.84 -48.73
N SER A 17 2.90 31.75 -48.12
CA SER A 17 2.61 32.08 -46.69
C SER A 17 1.52 33.18 -46.58
N THR A 18 0.94 33.34 -45.38
CA THR A 18 0.35 34.58 -44.79
C THR A 18 -1.08 35.10 -45.16
N GLN A 19 -1.93 35.14 -44.12
CA GLN A 19 -2.85 36.23 -43.66
C GLN A 19 -4.15 36.70 -44.39
N MET A 20 -5.15 36.91 -43.50
CA MET A 20 -6.25 37.91 -43.48
C MET A 20 -7.67 37.60 -44.02
N ALA A 21 -8.62 37.93 -43.13
CA ALA A 21 -9.99 38.45 -43.34
C ALA A 21 -11.10 37.56 -43.94
N TYR A 22 -12.25 37.54 -43.24
CA TYR A 22 -13.57 37.23 -43.79
C TYR A 22 -14.62 38.24 -43.29
N SER A 23 -15.58 38.57 -44.16
CA SER A 23 -16.53 39.68 -44.03
C SER A 23 -17.98 39.24 -43.76
N TYR A 24 -18.81 40.20 -43.35
CA TYR A 24 -20.27 40.09 -43.26
C TYR A 24 -20.94 40.26 -44.63
N ALA A 25 -22.02 39.50 -44.92
CA ALA A 25 -23.15 39.95 -45.76
C ALA A 25 -24.42 39.07 -45.59
N HIS A 26 -25.58 39.70 -45.78
CA HIS A 26 -26.94 39.28 -45.42
C HIS A 26 -27.64 38.17 -46.26
N ALA A 27 -28.43 37.35 -45.55
CA ALA A 27 -29.86 37.02 -45.74
C ALA A 27 -30.47 36.60 -47.11
N SER A 28 -31.34 35.57 -47.05
CA SER A 28 -32.61 35.48 -47.79
C SER A 28 -33.59 34.51 -47.10
N THR A 29 -34.87 34.87 -47.06
CA THR A 29 -35.99 34.14 -46.42
C THR A 29 -36.95 33.56 -47.45
N GLU A 30 -37.48 32.36 -47.21
CA GLU A 30 -38.79 31.94 -47.73
C GLU A 30 -39.62 31.20 -46.66
N HIS A 31 -40.95 31.41 -46.71
CA HIS A 31 -41.97 30.94 -45.77
C HIS A 31 -42.94 29.94 -46.43
N ILE A 32 -43.93 29.48 -45.64
CA ILE A 32 -45.14 28.68 -45.98
C ILE A 32 -44.88 27.15 -45.94
N ASN A 33 -45.71 26.29 -45.31
CA ASN A 33 -47.03 26.49 -44.68
C ASN A 33 -47.13 25.87 -43.26
N SER A 34 -48.29 26.04 -42.59
CA SER A 34 -48.66 25.45 -41.30
C SER A 34 -49.84 24.46 -41.41
N SER A 35 -49.92 23.47 -40.50
CA SER A 35 -51.15 22.92 -39.84
C SER A 35 -51.04 21.43 -39.46
N GLN A 36 -50.98 21.09 -38.17
CA GLN A 36 -52.04 20.28 -37.48
C GLN A 36 -51.70 19.90 -36.01
N MET A 37 -52.72 20.09 -35.16
CA MET A 37 -53.06 19.37 -33.92
C MET A 37 -52.16 19.50 -32.67
N LEU A 38 -52.76 20.10 -31.64
CA LEU A 38 -52.28 20.13 -30.26
C LEU A 38 -52.29 18.74 -29.60
N ALA A 39 -51.22 18.44 -28.86
CA ALA A 39 -51.29 17.66 -27.62
C ALA A 39 -50.17 18.12 -26.67
N GLN A 40 -50.51 18.59 -25.47
CA GLN A 40 -49.52 18.87 -24.42
C GLN A 40 -49.12 17.56 -23.72
N PRO A 41 -47.83 17.25 -23.56
CA PRO A 41 -47.37 16.31 -22.54
C PRO A 41 -47.19 17.07 -21.22
N THR A 42 -47.78 16.55 -20.14
CA THR A 42 -47.57 17.03 -18.78
C THR A 42 -46.12 16.86 -18.34
N SER A 43 -45.52 17.92 -17.82
CA SER A 43 -44.15 17.90 -17.30
C SER A 43 -44.08 17.22 -15.93
N ASN A 44 -44.06 15.89 -15.91
CA ASN A 44 -43.59 15.13 -14.75
C ASN A 44 -42.07 15.27 -14.67
N MET A 45 -41.58 16.26 -13.92
CA MET A 45 -40.17 16.31 -13.53
C MET A 45 -39.90 15.18 -12.53
N MET A 46 -39.21 14.14 -13.00
CA MET A 46 -38.80 13.02 -12.17
C MET A 46 -37.61 13.43 -11.28
N ASP A 47 -37.65 13.04 -10.01
CA ASP A 47 -36.65 13.40 -9.00
C ASP A 47 -35.26 12.79 -9.34
N PRO A 48 -34.19 13.59 -9.46
CA PRO A 48 -32.85 13.10 -9.80
C PRO A 48 -32.16 12.27 -8.69
N THR A 49 -32.78 12.11 -7.52
CA THR A 49 -32.27 11.27 -6.42
C THR A 49 -32.71 9.81 -6.48
N ALA A 50 -33.69 9.46 -7.33
CA ALA A 50 -34.19 8.09 -7.53
C ALA A 50 -33.25 7.27 -8.44
N ILE A 51 -32.02 7.02 -8.01
CA ILE A 51 -31.05 6.21 -8.77
C ILE A 51 -31.22 4.71 -8.43
N PRO A 52 -31.58 3.84 -9.39
CA PRO A 52 -31.82 2.39 -9.14
C PRO A 52 -30.57 1.61 -8.69
N PHE A 53 -29.41 2.27 -8.65
CA PHE A 53 -28.17 1.72 -8.10
C PHE A 53 -28.19 1.61 -6.56
N PHE A 54 -28.96 2.45 -5.86
CA PHE A 54 -29.09 2.34 -4.40
C PHE A 54 -29.86 1.08 -4.00
N ASP A 55 -30.86 0.68 -4.79
CA ASP A 55 -31.54 -0.61 -4.66
C ASP A 55 -30.58 -1.77 -4.99
N PHE A 56 -29.82 -1.66 -6.08
CA PHE A 56 -28.82 -2.64 -6.48
C PHE A 56 -27.78 -2.93 -5.38
N LEU A 57 -27.14 -1.91 -4.79
CA LEU A 57 -26.20 -2.14 -3.68
C LEU A 57 -26.90 -2.52 -2.38
N ARG A 58 -28.13 -2.06 -2.11
CA ARG A 58 -28.87 -2.47 -0.92
C ARG A 58 -29.15 -3.96 -0.97
N ASP A 59 -29.67 -4.42 -2.09
CA ASP A 59 -30.06 -5.81 -2.28
C ASP A 59 -28.81 -6.66 -2.44
N VAL A 60 -27.71 -6.17 -3.03
CA VAL A 60 -26.44 -6.90 -3.03
C VAL A 60 -25.75 -6.95 -1.65
N LEU A 61 -26.01 -6.04 -0.69
CA LEU A 61 -25.18 -5.92 0.54
C LEU A 61 -25.86 -5.93 1.94
N TYR A 62 -27.14 -5.57 2.18
CA TYR A 62 -27.71 -5.50 3.56
C TYR A 62 -28.64 -6.65 4.00
N GLU A 63 -28.44 -7.19 5.22
CA GLU A 63 -29.25 -8.29 5.81
C GLU A 63 -30.76 -8.00 5.90
N GLN A 64 -31.57 -9.07 5.86
CA GLN A 64 -32.98 -9.02 6.29
C GLN A 64 -33.14 -9.64 7.69
N PRO A 65 -34.08 -9.14 8.52
CA PRO A 65 -34.22 -9.57 9.91
C PRO A 65 -34.63 -11.03 10.05
N PHE A 66 -34.00 -11.70 11.02
CA PHE A 66 -34.16 -13.11 11.33
C PHE A 66 -35.63 -13.49 11.64
N ASN A 67 -36.17 -14.48 10.93
CA ASN A 67 -37.51 -15.01 11.18
C ASN A 67 -37.39 -16.33 12.00
N PRO A 68 -37.84 -16.38 13.26
CA PRO A 68 -37.46 -17.44 14.22
C PRO A 68 -38.21 -18.78 14.03
N SER A 69 -38.66 -19.11 12.81
CA SER A 69 -39.56 -20.24 12.52
C SER A 69 -39.08 -21.18 11.41
N ARG A 70 -37.76 -21.42 11.30
CA ARG A 70 -37.20 -22.56 10.58
C ARG A 70 -36.13 -23.27 11.40
N THR A 71 -36.47 -24.43 11.94
CA THR A 71 -35.51 -25.44 12.41
C THR A 71 -34.73 -25.97 11.21
N VAL A 72 -33.41 -25.81 11.20
CA VAL A 72 -32.53 -26.34 10.15
C VAL A 72 -32.03 -27.73 10.56
N ASP A 73 -32.07 -28.65 9.61
CA ASP A 73 -31.68 -30.06 9.78
C ASP A 73 -30.16 -30.20 10.07
N PRO A 74 -29.71 -31.06 11.00
CA PRO A 74 -28.29 -31.10 11.44
C PRO A 74 -27.27 -31.67 10.43
N HIS A 75 -27.62 -31.83 9.15
CA HIS A 75 -26.82 -32.55 8.16
C HIS A 75 -26.22 -31.66 7.05
N GLY A 76 -26.35 -30.33 7.15
CA GLY A 76 -25.69 -29.37 6.24
C GLY A 76 -24.38 -28.74 6.76
N LEU A 77 -23.98 -29.04 8.00
CA LEU A 77 -22.96 -28.27 8.74
C LEU A 77 -21.52 -28.81 8.66
N ALA A 78 -21.26 -29.84 7.84
CA ALA A 78 -19.95 -30.52 7.77
C ALA A 78 -19.22 -30.38 6.41
N VAL A 79 -19.72 -29.54 5.48
CA VAL A 79 -19.20 -29.43 4.09
C VAL A 79 -18.43 -28.12 3.82
N LEU A 80 -18.44 -27.18 4.78
CA LEU A 80 -17.78 -25.87 4.65
C LEU A 80 -16.48 -25.73 5.47
N ASP A 81 -16.00 -26.83 6.04
CA ASP A 81 -14.71 -26.93 6.74
C ASP A 81 -13.56 -27.35 5.77
N PHE A 82 -13.76 -27.19 4.46
CA PHE A 82 -12.87 -27.73 3.42
C PHE A 82 -11.56 -26.93 3.28
N CYS A 83 -11.57 -25.66 3.70
CA CYS A 83 -10.40 -24.78 3.71
C CYS A 83 -9.50 -24.94 4.94
N ASP A 84 -9.90 -25.81 5.87
CA ASP A 84 -9.09 -26.35 6.95
C ASP A 84 -8.77 -27.83 6.73
N ASN A 85 -9.66 -28.60 6.07
CA ASN A 85 -9.45 -30.00 5.68
C ASN A 85 -8.73 -30.22 4.34
N THR A 86 -8.10 -29.18 3.77
CA THR A 86 -6.82 -29.37 3.06
C THR A 86 -5.64 -29.49 4.02
N SER A 87 -5.94 -29.77 5.30
CA SER A 87 -5.13 -30.63 6.14
C SER A 87 -4.53 -31.74 5.27
N LEU A 88 -3.21 -31.67 5.12
CA LEU A 88 -2.45 -32.78 4.61
C LEU A 88 -2.36 -33.89 5.68
N GLU A 89 -2.97 -33.67 6.85
CA GLU A 89 -3.02 -34.54 8.02
C GLU A 89 -3.46 -35.94 7.61
N MET A 90 -2.65 -36.94 7.96
CA MET A 90 -3.11 -38.33 7.91
C MET A 90 -3.97 -38.52 9.13
N THR A 91 -5.22 -38.87 8.91
CA THR A 91 -6.11 -39.28 10.00
C THR A 91 -5.74 -40.69 10.46
N ASP A 92 -6.11 -41.11 11.67
CA ASP A 92 -5.89 -42.49 12.13
C ASP A 92 -6.55 -43.53 11.19
N MET A 93 -7.52 -43.11 10.38
CA MET A 93 -8.17 -43.90 9.34
C MET A 93 -7.26 -44.24 8.15
N ASP A 94 -6.24 -43.40 7.86
CA ASP A 94 -5.26 -43.65 6.79
C ASP A 94 -4.27 -44.77 7.16
N PHE A 95 -3.99 -44.96 8.46
CA PHE A 95 -3.17 -46.07 8.94
C PHE A 95 -3.92 -47.41 8.82
N GLY A 96 -5.22 -47.45 9.14
CA GLY A 96 -6.05 -48.66 9.03
C GLY A 96 -6.28 -49.14 7.58
N LEU A 97 -6.06 -48.28 6.59
CA LEU A 97 -6.19 -48.63 5.17
C LEU A 97 -4.97 -49.37 4.59
N LEU A 98 -3.82 -49.35 5.26
CA LEU A 98 -2.62 -50.08 4.83
C LEU A 98 -2.70 -51.59 5.15
N ASP A 99 -3.41 -51.98 6.23
CA ASP A 99 -3.57 -53.39 6.62
C ASP A 99 -4.62 -54.14 5.77
N ASN A 100 -5.60 -53.42 5.20
CA ASN A 100 -6.72 -54.02 4.46
C ASN A 100 -6.45 -54.27 2.97
N TRP A 101 -5.28 -53.92 2.42
CA TRP A 101 -4.95 -54.09 0.99
C TRP A 101 -4.26 -55.43 0.66
N ASN A 102 -4.66 -56.51 1.35
CA ASN A 102 -4.17 -57.86 1.11
C ASN A 102 -5.28 -58.91 0.89
N LEU A 103 -6.55 -58.52 0.75
CA LEU A 103 -7.64 -59.44 0.41
C LEU A 103 -8.54 -58.94 -0.73
N ASP A 104 -8.48 -59.76 -1.79
CA ASP A 104 -9.46 -60.05 -2.84
C ASP A 104 -9.87 -59.07 -3.95
N LEU A 105 -9.76 -59.65 -5.15
CA LEU A 105 -10.43 -59.28 -6.38
C LEU A 105 -11.97 -59.43 -6.28
N VAL A 106 -12.65 -58.93 -7.31
CA VAL A 106 -14.03 -59.23 -7.75
C VAL A 106 -15.13 -58.29 -7.25
N GLY A 107 -15.49 -57.36 -8.14
CA GLY A 107 -16.90 -57.13 -8.50
C GLY A 107 -17.70 -56.09 -7.70
N ASN A 108 -17.89 -54.90 -8.27
CA ASN A 108 -19.17 -54.58 -8.92
C ASN A 108 -19.16 -53.25 -9.68
N MET A 109 -19.83 -53.22 -10.85
CA MET A 109 -20.27 -51.97 -11.46
C MET A 109 -21.48 -51.43 -10.68
N CYS A 110 -21.60 -50.11 -10.55
CA CYS A 110 -22.91 -49.47 -10.44
C CYS A 110 -22.96 -48.23 -11.34
N ARG A 111 -23.85 -48.25 -12.34
CA ARG A 111 -24.24 -47.06 -13.11
C ARG A 111 -25.42 -46.42 -12.40
N SER A 112 -25.43 -45.09 -12.29
CA SER A 112 -26.69 -44.35 -12.14
C SER A 112 -26.67 -43.09 -12.97
N THR A 113 -27.36 -43.12 -14.11
CA THR A 113 -27.85 -41.94 -14.80
C THR A 113 -29.03 -41.37 -14.01
N ARG A 114 -29.04 -40.06 -13.77
CA ARG A 114 -30.26 -39.33 -13.42
C ARG A 114 -30.33 -38.01 -14.16
N GLU A 115 -31.24 -37.95 -15.13
CA GLU A 115 -31.85 -36.71 -15.57
C GLU A 115 -32.67 -36.14 -14.41
N GLY A 116 -32.64 -34.81 -14.21
CA GLY A 116 -33.31 -34.13 -13.11
C GLY A 116 -33.81 -32.76 -13.55
N SER A 117 -35.12 -32.56 -13.43
CA SER A 117 -35.86 -31.39 -13.94
C SER A 117 -35.38 -30.04 -13.39
N ILE A 118 -35.40 -29.02 -14.26
CA ILE A 118 -35.27 -27.61 -13.90
C ILE A 118 -36.37 -27.22 -12.90
N SER A 119 -35.99 -26.73 -11.72
CA SER A 119 -36.88 -26.01 -10.80
C SER A 119 -36.41 -24.55 -10.66
N ARG A 120 -37.37 -23.62 -10.65
CA ARG A 120 -37.12 -22.20 -10.34
C ARG A 120 -36.87 -22.06 -8.83
N PRO A 121 -35.86 -21.28 -8.39
CA PRO A 121 -35.76 -20.88 -6.99
C PRO A 121 -36.67 -19.69 -6.69
N GLU A 122 -37.08 -19.57 -5.42
CA GLU A 122 -37.86 -18.45 -4.89
C GLU A 122 -37.15 -17.81 -3.67
N THR A 123 -37.22 -16.48 -3.58
CA THR A 123 -37.00 -15.63 -2.38
C THR A 123 -35.58 -15.40 -1.82
N ALA A 124 -35.47 -14.32 -1.03
CA ALA A 124 -34.30 -13.58 -0.58
C ALA A 124 -33.15 -14.34 0.14
N GLY A 125 -33.23 -15.66 0.33
CA GLY A 125 -32.15 -16.44 0.96
C GLY A 125 -30.86 -16.49 0.13
N GLU A 126 -31.00 -16.54 -1.20
CA GLU A 126 -29.86 -16.67 -2.15
C GLU A 126 -28.94 -15.44 -2.14
N VAL A 127 -29.52 -14.27 -1.88
CA VAL A 127 -28.81 -12.98 -1.82
C VAL A 127 -27.98 -12.87 -0.54
N ALA A 128 -28.48 -13.37 0.59
CA ALA A 128 -27.71 -13.48 1.82
C ALA A 128 -26.58 -14.54 1.70
N GLN A 129 -26.81 -15.61 0.92
CA GLN A 129 -25.76 -16.58 0.57
C GLN A 129 -24.65 -15.98 -0.30
N MET A 130 -24.98 -15.14 -1.29
CA MET A 130 -24.00 -14.45 -2.14
C MET A 130 -23.02 -13.57 -1.34
N ARG A 131 -23.51 -12.77 -0.40
CA ARG A 131 -22.64 -11.93 0.46
C ARG A 131 -21.76 -12.74 1.36
N ASN A 132 -22.35 -13.77 1.96
CA ASN A 132 -21.61 -14.75 2.74
C ASN A 132 -20.51 -15.38 1.87
N ALA A 133 -20.76 -15.71 0.60
CA ALA A 133 -19.74 -16.26 -0.30
C ALA A 133 -18.60 -15.27 -0.61
N LEU A 134 -18.90 -14.00 -0.89
CA LEU A 134 -17.87 -12.97 -1.11
C LEU A 134 -16.99 -12.71 0.12
N VAL A 135 -17.61 -12.52 1.29
CA VAL A 135 -16.88 -12.27 2.54
C VAL A 135 -16.13 -13.52 2.99
N ARG A 136 -16.72 -14.72 2.83
CA ARG A 136 -16.03 -16.00 3.10
C ARG A 136 -14.82 -16.19 2.19
N GLY A 137 -14.93 -15.86 0.91
CA GLY A 137 -13.83 -15.96 -0.05
C GLY A 137 -12.57 -15.20 0.40
N TRP A 138 -12.72 -14.02 0.99
CA TRP A 138 -11.59 -13.27 1.54
C TRP A 138 -11.17 -13.70 2.95
N THR A 139 -12.06 -14.26 3.78
CA THR A 139 -11.61 -14.96 5.01
C THR A 139 -10.88 -16.27 4.70
N GLU A 140 -11.13 -16.87 3.53
CA GLU A 140 -10.49 -18.06 2.99
C GLU A 140 -9.35 -17.74 1.99
N SER A 141 -8.93 -16.47 1.89
CA SER A 141 -7.84 -16.02 1.01
C SER A 141 -6.56 -16.85 1.24
N PRO A 142 -5.79 -17.22 0.19
CA PRO A 142 -4.50 -17.90 0.32
C PRO A 142 -3.51 -17.16 1.24
N TRP A 143 -3.67 -15.84 1.33
CA TRP A 143 -2.76 -14.92 2.02
C TRP A 143 -3.24 -14.54 3.43
N ARG A 144 -4.26 -15.22 3.98
CA ARG A 144 -4.77 -14.95 5.33
C ARG A 144 -4.80 -16.23 6.16
N TRP A 145 -3.74 -16.50 6.91
CA TRP A 145 -3.76 -17.55 7.93
C TRP A 145 -4.47 -17.02 9.20
N GLN A 146 -5.18 -17.92 9.88
CA GLN A 146 -5.72 -17.68 11.22
C GLN A 146 -5.16 -18.79 12.11
N PRO A 147 -4.19 -18.49 13.00
CA PRO A 147 -3.53 -19.52 13.81
C PRO A 147 -4.51 -20.26 14.72
N LYS A 148 -4.34 -21.59 14.79
CA LYS A 148 -5.09 -22.50 15.66
C LYS A 148 -4.22 -23.12 16.75
N ASP A 149 -4.84 -23.62 17.81
CA ASP A 149 -4.13 -24.25 18.95
C ASP A 149 -3.32 -25.51 18.56
N ASN A 150 -3.63 -26.15 17.42
CA ASN A 150 -2.91 -27.30 16.87
C ASN A 150 -1.86 -26.95 15.79
N ASP A 151 -1.71 -25.66 15.41
CA ASP A 151 -0.73 -25.24 14.41
C ASP A 151 0.69 -25.30 14.97
N THR A 152 1.44 -26.35 14.62
CA THR A 152 2.83 -26.51 15.06
C THR A 152 3.78 -26.84 13.91
N GLY A 153 5.07 -26.56 14.08
CA GLY A 153 6.11 -27.02 13.15
C GLY A 153 6.41 -28.52 13.20
N TYR A 154 5.57 -29.30 13.91
CA TYR A 154 5.71 -30.75 14.11
C TYR A 154 4.51 -31.53 13.59
N THR A 155 3.39 -30.87 13.30
CA THR A 155 2.14 -31.48 12.82
C THR A 155 2.34 -32.27 11.52
N GLU A 156 3.28 -31.81 10.67
CA GLU A 156 3.58 -32.44 9.38
C GLU A 156 4.55 -33.63 9.45
N LEU A 157 5.11 -33.97 10.63
CA LEU A 157 6.00 -35.14 10.78
C LEU A 157 5.30 -36.46 10.42
N GLY A 158 3.96 -36.48 10.47
CA GLY A 158 3.15 -37.61 9.98
C GLY A 158 3.27 -37.88 8.48
N TYR A 159 3.78 -36.96 7.65
CA TYR A 159 3.90 -37.14 6.19
C TYR A 159 5.25 -37.66 5.73
N MET A 160 6.17 -37.85 6.67
CA MET A 160 7.51 -38.38 6.40
C MET A 160 7.50 -39.84 5.86
N PRO A 161 6.54 -40.72 6.22
CA PRO A 161 6.41 -42.04 5.62
C PRO A 161 5.99 -42.01 4.15
N VAL A 162 6.75 -42.69 3.28
CA VAL A 162 6.36 -42.96 1.89
C VAL A 162 6.37 -44.46 1.64
N SER A 163 5.25 -45.04 1.19
CA SER A 163 5.17 -46.48 0.95
C SER A 163 5.91 -46.91 -0.33
N SER A 164 6.47 -48.12 -0.29
CA SER A 164 7.20 -48.73 -1.43
C SER A 164 6.35 -48.87 -2.70
N SER A 165 5.05 -49.11 -2.56
CA SER A 165 4.10 -49.17 -3.68
C SER A 165 3.85 -47.81 -4.35
N GLN A 166 4.03 -46.70 -3.62
CA GLN A 166 3.93 -45.35 -4.18
C GLN A 166 5.25 -44.91 -4.83
N ALA A 167 6.40 -45.30 -4.28
CA ALA A 167 7.70 -45.16 -4.94
C ALA A 167 7.71 -45.85 -6.32
N ALA A 168 7.10 -47.05 -6.42
CA ALA A 168 6.97 -47.78 -7.69
C ALA A 168 6.20 -46.99 -8.78
N LYS A 169 5.24 -46.13 -8.42
CA LYS A 169 4.54 -45.26 -9.40
C LYS A 169 5.47 -44.23 -10.05
N MET A 170 6.51 -43.79 -9.35
CA MET A 170 7.56 -42.91 -9.89
C MET A 170 8.49 -43.67 -10.85
N HIS A 171 8.80 -44.94 -10.55
CA HIS A 171 9.58 -45.80 -11.45
C HIS A 171 8.80 -46.19 -12.72
N LEU A 172 7.50 -46.49 -12.61
CA LEU A 172 6.64 -46.84 -13.76
C LEU A 172 6.52 -45.70 -14.79
N LYS A 173 6.52 -44.43 -14.37
CA LYS A 173 6.57 -43.29 -15.30
C LYS A 173 7.92 -43.07 -15.99
N LYS A 174 9.01 -43.68 -15.48
CA LYS A 174 10.37 -43.55 -16.05
C LYS A 174 10.69 -44.58 -17.14
N GLY A 175 9.74 -45.47 -17.45
CA GLY A 175 9.92 -46.57 -18.41
C GLY A 175 10.06 -46.15 -19.89
N ASP A 176 9.58 -44.95 -20.26
CA ASP A 176 9.52 -44.50 -21.67
C ASP A 176 10.40 -43.28 -22.00
N ASN A 177 11.08 -42.67 -21.03
CA ASN A 177 11.99 -41.56 -21.30
C ASN A 177 13.24 -41.59 -20.40
N SER A 178 14.40 -41.69 -21.07
CA SER A 178 15.71 -41.40 -20.51
C SER A 178 15.82 -39.91 -20.18
N ALA A 179 15.26 -39.49 -19.05
CA ALA A 179 15.39 -38.11 -18.56
C ALA A 179 16.87 -37.70 -18.47
N LEU A 180 17.20 -36.54 -19.06
CA LEU A 180 18.55 -36.00 -19.13
C LEU A 180 19.05 -35.63 -17.72
N ARG A 181 19.81 -36.54 -17.11
CA ARG A 181 20.52 -36.30 -15.85
C ARG A 181 21.46 -35.09 -15.99
N VAL A 182 21.06 -33.97 -15.40
CA VAL A 182 21.86 -32.72 -15.44
C VAL A 182 23.14 -32.85 -14.59
N SER A 183 23.09 -33.59 -13.48
CA SER A 183 24.28 -34.02 -12.75
C SER A 183 24.65 -35.46 -13.12
N GLN A 184 25.94 -35.73 -13.26
CA GLN A 184 26.46 -37.09 -13.47
C GLN A 184 26.56 -37.88 -12.15
N GLU A 185 26.57 -37.19 -11.00
CA GLU A 185 26.60 -37.84 -9.69
C GLU A 185 25.21 -38.40 -9.31
N LYS A 186 25.22 -39.58 -8.68
CA LYS A 186 24.07 -40.10 -7.93
C LYS A 186 24.20 -39.71 -6.47
N LEU A 187 23.07 -39.52 -5.78
CA LEU A 187 23.07 -39.41 -4.33
C LEU A 187 23.64 -40.69 -3.70
N GLU A 188 24.60 -40.54 -2.79
CA GLU A 188 25.10 -41.63 -1.95
C GLU A 188 24.19 -41.90 -0.74
N GLN A 189 24.23 -43.14 -0.25
CA GLN A 189 23.62 -43.54 1.01
C GLN A 189 24.09 -42.64 2.18
N SER A 190 25.36 -42.20 2.15
CA SER A 190 25.95 -41.25 3.10
C SER A 190 25.22 -39.90 3.14
N GLY A 191 24.71 -39.41 2.00
CA GLY A 191 23.92 -38.18 1.90
C GLY A 191 22.50 -38.36 2.45
N ARG A 192 21.86 -39.49 2.10
CA ARG A 192 20.53 -39.86 2.60
C ARG A 192 20.51 -40.00 4.12
N ASP A 193 21.49 -40.67 4.70
CA ASP A 193 21.55 -40.90 6.16
C ASP A 193 21.93 -39.64 6.95
N ARG A 194 22.75 -38.74 6.38
CA ARG A 194 22.98 -37.39 6.93
C ARG A 194 21.69 -36.55 6.99
N LEU A 195 20.86 -36.62 5.96
CA LEU A 195 19.55 -35.94 5.98
C LEU A 195 18.61 -36.58 6.99
N LEU A 196 18.49 -37.92 7.01
CA LEU A 196 17.67 -38.64 7.98
C LEU A 196 18.06 -38.25 9.42
N SER A 197 19.35 -38.25 9.76
CA SER A 197 19.83 -37.80 11.07
C SER A 197 19.39 -36.36 11.40
N SER A 198 19.45 -35.45 10.42
CA SER A 198 19.02 -34.06 10.58
C SER A 198 17.52 -33.95 10.83
N VAL A 199 16.69 -34.73 10.13
CA VAL A 199 15.23 -34.79 10.35
C VAL A 199 14.88 -35.46 11.70
N LEU A 200 15.55 -36.54 12.09
CA LEU A 200 15.30 -37.20 13.38
C LEU A 200 15.64 -36.29 14.57
N SER A 201 16.54 -35.31 14.39
CA SER A 201 16.85 -34.29 15.40
C SER A 201 15.69 -33.32 15.68
N THR A 202 14.75 -33.15 14.74
CA THR A 202 13.56 -32.31 14.93
C THR A 202 12.38 -33.07 15.55
N CYS A 203 12.48 -34.40 15.69
CA CYS A 203 11.42 -35.25 16.22
C CYS A 203 11.36 -35.19 17.76
N LYS A 204 10.26 -34.64 18.30
CA LYS A 204 10.03 -34.48 19.75
C LYS A 204 9.70 -35.77 20.50
N THR A 205 9.03 -36.73 19.86
CA THR A 205 8.59 -37.98 20.52
C THR A 205 9.32 -39.18 19.95
N ASP A 206 9.55 -40.21 20.78
CA ASP A 206 10.19 -41.45 20.34
C ASP A 206 9.32 -42.20 19.31
N SER A 207 8.00 -42.11 19.44
CA SER A 207 7.05 -42.63 18.44
C SER A 207 7.27 -42.01 17.05
N SER A 208 7.27 -40.68 16.96
CA SER A 208 7.54 -39.98 15.68
C SER A 208 8.93 -40.30 15.14
N ARG A 209 9.96 -40.38 16.01
CA ARG A 209 11.33 -40.71 15.59
C ARG A 209 11.42 -42.12 15.00
N ASN A 210 10.77 -43.10 15.62
CA ASN A 210 10.73 -44.48 15.12
C ASN A 210 9.95 -44.61 13.81
N GLN A 211 8.81 -43.92 13.69
CA GLN A 211 7.99 -43.88 12.49
C GLN A 211 8.75 -43.26 11.30
N VAL A 212 9.40 -42.11 11.51
CA VAL A 212 10.24 -41.47 10.48
C VAL A 212 11.38 -42.41 10.08
N ALA A 213 12.10 -43.00 11.03
CA ALA A 213 13.21 -43.90 10.73
C ALA A 213 12.78 -45.16 9.94
N ALA A 214 11.61 -45.72 10.24
CA ALA A 214 11.07 -46.91 9.60
C ALA A 214 10.54 -46.67 8.17
N SER A 215 10.22 -45.42 7.80
CA SER A 215 9.53 -45.12 6.54
C SER A 215 10.15 -43.99 5.72
N PHE A 216 11.36 -43.54 6.09
CA PHE A 216 12.10 -42.53 5.33
C PHE A 216 12.56 -43.08 3.96
N PRO A 217 12.38 -42.31 2.86
CA PRO A 217 12.72 -42.73 1.51
C PRO A 217 14.08 -43.41 1.31
N THR A 218 14.14 -44.27 0.28
CA THR A 218 15.39 -44.86 -0.20
C THR A 218 16.23 -43.82 -0.93
N VAL A 219 17.53 -44.11 -1.07
CA VAL A 219 18.47 -43.21 -1.74
C VAL A 219 18.12 -43.00 -3.21
N GLU A 220 17.56 -44.00 -3.90
CA GLU A 220 17.12 -43.91 -5.31
C GLU A 220 15.90 -43.01 -5.48
N LEU A 221 14.96 -43.05 -4.53
CA LEU A 221 13.77 -42.20 -4.54
C LEU A 221 14.17 -40.73 -4.31
N MET A 222 15.10 -40.48 -3.38
CA MET A 222 15.66 -39.15 -3.16
C MET A 222 16.51 -38.65 -4.34
N ASP A 223 17.36 -39.50 -4.94
CA ASP A 223 18.11 -39.19 -6.17
C ASP A 223 17.15 -38.74 -7.29
N GLY A 224 16.02 -39.46 -7.45
CA GLY A 224 14.96 -39.12 -8.39
C GLY A 224 14.32 -37.75 -8.12
N MET A 225 14.00 -37.43 -6.87
CA MET A 225 13.43 -36.12 -6.49
C MET A 225 14.43 -34.99 -6.73
N ILE A 226 15.68 -35.14 -6.29
CA ILE A 226 16.73 -34.15 -6.50
C ILE A 226 16.93 -33.86 -7.99
N HIS A 227 16.93 -34.89 -8.84
CA HIS A 227 17.07 -34.70 -10.28
C HIS A 227 15.90 -33.95 -10.91
N ILE A 228 14.65 -34.15 -10.44
CA ILE A 228 13.49 -33.33 -10.87
C ILE A 228 13.73 -31.84 -10.57
N PHE A 229 14.25 -31.53 -9.37
CA PHE A 229 14.63 -30.15 -9.04
C PHE A 229 15.77 -29.63 -9.93
N LEU A 230 16.83 -30.41 -10.13
CA LEU A 230 17.98 -29.99 -10.95
C LEU A 230 17.60 -29.77 -12.43
N GLU A 231 16.73 -30.63 -12.99
CA GLU A 231 16.17 -30.50 -14.33
C GLU A 231 15.32 -29.22 -14.45
N ALA A 232 14.40 -28.98 -13.51
CA ALA A 232 13.62 -27.76 -13.48
C ALA A 232 14.49 -26.49 -13.32
N HIS A 233 15.50 -26.54 -12.44
CA HIS A 233 16.41 -25.43 -12.16
C HIS A 233 17.33 -25.09 -13.34
N ALA A 234 17.73 -26.09 -14.14
CA ALA A 234 18.50 -25.87 -15.36
C ALA A 234 17.73 -25.09 -16.43
N CYS A 235 16.39 -25.18 -16.42
CA CYS A 235 15.51 -24.43 -17.32
C CYS A 235 15.12 -23.03 -16.78
N GLN A 236 15.44 -22.68 -15.52
CA GLN A 236 15.07 -21.39 -14.94
C GLN A 236 15.91 -20.23 -15.49
N VAL A 237 15.26 -19.08 -15.72
CA VAL A 237 15.95 -17.84 -16.12
C VAL A 237 16.91 -17.35 -15.03
N SER A 238 16.52 -17.45 -13.76
CA SER A 238 17.30 -17.03 -12.59
C SER A 238 18.10 -18.15 -11.93
N GLY A 239 18.54 -19.13 -12.73
CA GLY A 239 19.35 -20.27 -12.26
C GLY A 239 20.71 -19.85 -11.68
N TRP A 240 20.98 -20.30 -10.45
CA TRP A 240 22.19 -19.97 -9.67
C TRP A 240 23.12 -21.18 -9.39
N ILE A 241 22.83 -22.36 -9.93
CA ILE A 241 23.71 -23.54 -9.84
C ILE A 241 24.61 -23.58 -11.08
N HIS A 242 25.93 -23.59 -10.87
CA HIS A 242 26.93 -23.79 -11.94
C HIS A 242 27.13 -25.29 -12.15
N PHE A 243 26.28 -25.90 -12.97
CA PHE A 243 26.26 -27.36 -13.18
C PHE A 243 27.62 -27.98 -13.54
N PRO A 244 28.49 -27.36 -14.38
CA PRO A 244 29.80 -27.94 -14.70
C PRO A 244 30.73 -28.19 -13.52
N THR A 245 30.56 -27.49 -12.40
CA THR A 245 31.32 -27.69 -11.16
C THR A 245 30.44 -28.08 -9.98
N PHE A 246 29.18 -28.45 -10.24
CA PHE A 246 28.25 -28.89 -9.20
C PHE A 246 28.50 -30.36 -8.87
N LYS A 247 28.82 -30.62 -7.60
CA LYS A 247 28.97 -31.95 -7.03
C LYS A 247 27.88 -32.18 -5.99
N LEU A 248 27.10 -33.24 -6.15
CA LEU A 248 25.92 -33.50 -5.33
C LEU A 248 26.31 -33.99 -3.93
N ASN A 249 27.28 -34.89 -3.84
CA ASN A 249 27.61 -35.58 -2.58
C ASN A 249 28.42 -34.71 -1.61
N GLU A 250 29.12 -33.70 -2.13
CA GLU A 250 29.81 -32.66 -1.34
C GLU A 250 28.87 -31.63 -0.70
N GLN A 251 27.56 -31.66 -1.03
CA GLN A 251 26.59 -30.72 -0.46
C GLN A 251 26.24 -31.01 1.01
N TRP A 252 25.72 -29.97 1.69
CA TRP A 252 25.16 -30.06 3.03
C TRP A 252 23.89 -30.92 3.05
N ALA A 253 23.59 -31.54 4.20
CA ALA A 253 22.39 -32.34 4.37
C ALA A 253 21.12 -31.50 4.15
N GLU A 254 21.13 -30.27 4.65
CA GLU A 254 20.08 -29.26 4.48
C GLU A 254 19.86 -28.93 2.99
N TRP A 255 20.95 -28.79 2.22
CA TRP A 255 20.87 -28.53 0.78
C TRP A 255 20.26 -29.72 0.04
N ILE A 256 20.77 -30.94 0.29
CA ILE A 256 20.26 -32.20 -0.30
C ILE A 256 18.76 -32.36 0.01
N GLY A 257 18.35 -32.08 1.25
CA GLY A 257 16.95 -32.16 1.67
C GLY A 257 16.06 -31.10 1.03
N THR A 258 16.52 -29.85 0.88
CA THR A 258 15.73 -28.81 0.18
C THR A 258 15.61 -29.08 -1.31
N ALA A 259 16.66 -29.59 -1.96
CA ALA A 259 16.61 -30.04 -3.36
C ALA A 259 15.62 -31.22 -3.55
N ALA A 260 15.65 -32.22 -2.65
CA ALA A 260 14.69 -33.32 -2.65
C ALA A 260 13.26 -32.82 -2.40
N ALA A 261 13.06 -31.90 -1.45
CA ALA A 261 11.77 -31.31 -1.15
C ALA A 261 11.19 -30.52 -2.33
N ALA A 262 12.01 -29.67 -2.98
CA ALA A 262 11.60 -28.92 -4.17
C ALA A 262 11.12 -29.86 -5.29
N GLY A 263 11.92 -30.87 -5.62
CA GLY A 263 11.54 -31.85 -6.63
C GLY A 263 10.29 -32.67 -6.26
N ALA A 264 10.15 -33.04 -4.99
CA ALA A 264 8.99 -33.78 -4.49
C ALA A 264 7.69 -32.96 -4.56
N VAL A 265 7.74 -31.67 -4.18
CA VAL A 265 6.61 -30.71 -4.29
C VAL A 265 6.24 -30.43 -5.76
N SER A 266 7.22 -30.43 -6.67
CA SER A 266 6.98 -30.33 -8.12
C SER A 266 6.34 -31.58 -8.75
N THR A 267 6.21 -32.71 -8.03
CA THR A 267 5.57 -33.90 -8.60
C THR A 267 4.04 -33.80 -8.64
N PRO A 268 3.37 -34.49 -9.59
CA PRO A 268 1.92 -34.64 -9.60
C PRO A 268 1.40 -35.63 -8.53
N VAL A 269 2.26 -36.16 -7.63
CA VAL A 269 1.89 -37.22 -6.68
C VAL A 269 1.65 -36.61 -5.29
N PRO A 270 0.40 -36.58 -4.79
CA PRO A 270 0.08 -35.88 -3.54
C PRO A 270 0.95 -36.27 -2.34
N THR A 271 1.20 -37.58 -2.12
CA THR A 271 2.04 -38.05 -1.01
C THR A 271 3.47 -37.52 -1.09
N LEU A 272 4.07 -37.45 -2.30
CA LEU A 272 5.42 -36.93 -2.45
C LEU A 272 5.45 -35.42 -2.20
N ARG A 273 4.39 -34.68 -2.57
CA ARG A 273 4.24 -33.26 -2.18
C ARG A 273 4.13 -33.11 -0.65
N LYS A 274 3.33 -33.95 0.02
CA LYS A 274 3.23 -33.97 1.50
C LYS A 274 4.59 -34.22 2.15
N PHE A 275 5.32 -35.23 1.69
CA PHE A 275 6.69 -35.54 2.13
C PHE A 275 7.64 -34.36 1.91
N GLY A 276 7.62 -33.74 0.73
CA GLY A 276 8.45 -32.58 0.41
C GLY A 276 8.19 -31.40 1.34
N PHE A 277 6.93 -31.11 1.65
CA PHE A 277 6.56 -30.07 2.62
C PHE A 277 7.01 -30.39 4.06
N ALA A 278 6.96 -31.65 4.48
CA ALA A 278 7.42 -32.06 5.82
C ALA A 278 8.95 -32.00 5.95
N VAL A 279 9.71 -32.44 4.92
CA VAL A 279 11.18 -32.28 4.85
C VAL A 279 11.56 -30.80 4.85
N GLN A 280 10.84 -29.98 4.08
CA GLN A 280 11.03 -28.53 4.02
C GLN A 280 10.79 -27.87 5.40
N GLU A 281 9.78 -28.29 6.17
CA GLU A 281 9.55 -27.80 7.53
C GLU A 281 10.63 -28.27 8.52
N ALA A 282 11.11 -29.52 8.41
CA ALA A 282 12.19 -30.02 9.26
C ALA A 282 13.49 -29.21 9.05
N ILE A 283 13.86 -28.93 7.79
CA ILE A 283 15.09 -28.19 7.45
C ILE A 283 15.02 -26.72 7.89
N ARG A 284 13.81 -26.13 7.90
CA ARG A 284 13.57 -24.80 8.49
C ARG A 284 14.09 -24.68 9.93
N LEU A 285 14.00 -25.78 10.69
CA LEU A 285 14.41 -25.84 12.09
C LEU A 285 15.92 -26.15 12.23
N THR A 286 16.53 -26.88 11.29
CA THR A 286 17.96 -27.23 11.37
C THR A 286 18.89 -26.14 10.86
N ILE A 287 18.49 -25.35 9.86
CA ILE A 287 19.35 -24.28 9.30
C ILE A 287 19.80 -23.26 10.36
N PRO A 288 18.93 -22.68 11.22
CA PRO A 288 19.36 -21.78 12.29
C PRO A 288 20.34 -22.46 13.26
N ALA A 289 20.11 -23.73 13.60
CA ALA A 289 21.01 -24.48 14.47
C ALA A 289 22.41 -24.69 13.86
N ARG A 290 22.54 -24.76 12.51
CA ARG A 290 23.86 -24.77 11.84
C ARG A 290 24.59 -23.44 12.00
N PHE A 291 23.89 -22.32 11.87
CA PHE A 291 24.47 -20.99 12.06
C PHE A 291 24.94 -20.80 13.50
N GLU A 292 24.10 -21.09 14.49
CA GLU A 292 24.46 -20.97 15.91
C GLU A 292 25.59 -21.93 16.34
N ALA A 293 25.62 -23.15 15.81
CA ALA A 293 26.70 -24.11 16.11
C ALA A 293 28.07 -23.66 15.57
N ASN A 294 28.09 -22.87 14.49
CA ASN A 294 29.30 -22.25 13.97
C ASN A 294 28.97 -21.00 13.14
N ASN A 295 29.09 -19.81 13.74
CA ASN A 295 28.75 -18.53 13.13
C ASN A 295 29.53 -18.20 11.83
N THR A 296 30.63 -18.90 11.51
CA THR A 296 31.31 -18.75 10.21
C THR A 296 30.46 -19.28 9.04
N THR A 297 29.57 -20.24 9.31
CA THR A 297 28.70 -20.88 8.30
C THR A 297 27.65 -19.95 7.70
N ILE A 298 27.40 -18.79 8.32
CA ILE A 298 26.61 -17.67 7.76
C ILE A 298 27.19 -17.19 6.41
N GLN A 299 28.47 -17.46 6.14
CA GLN A 299 29.12 -17.12 4.86
C GLN A 299 29.11 -18.27 3.84
N ASN A 300 28.60 -19.45 4.22
CA ASN A 300 28.59 -20.63 3.36
C ASN A 300 27.49 -20.51 2.30
N LEU A 301 27.90 -20.49 1.03
CA LEU A 301 26.98 -20.39 -0.11
C LEU A 301 25.91 -21.49 -0.10
N GLY A 302 26.27 -22.73 0.21
CA GLY A 302 25.33 -23.86 0.22
C GLY A 302 24.23 -23.75 1.28
N LEU A 303 24.56 -23.30 2.50
CA LEU A 303 23.54 -23.09 3.53
C LEU A 303 22.65 -21.88 3.24
N VAL A 304 23.20 -20.81 2.65
CA VAL A 304 22.41 -19.66 2.18
C VAL A 304 21.49 -20.05 1.01
N GLN A 305 21.97 -20.87 0.07
CA GLN A 305 21.16 -21.48 -0.99
C GLN A 305 20.05 -22.38 -0.43
N SER A 306 20.34 -23.17 0.62
CA SER A 306 19.33 -24.00 1.28
C SER A 306 18.21 -23.15 1.90
N LEU A 307 18.56 -22.03 2.54
CA LEU A 307 17.59 -21.10 3.11
C LEU A 307 16.75 -20.40 2.04
N ILE A 308 17.35 -20.05 0.90
CA ILE A 308 16.67 -19.44 -0.24
C ILE A 308 15.71 -20.44 -0.89
N LEU A 309 16.18 -21.67 -1.18
CA LEU A 309 15.35 -22.73 -1.75
C LEU A 309 14.20 -23.16 -0.81
N TRP A 310 14.44 -23.14 0.51
CA TRP A 310 13.40 -23.32 1.52
C TRP A 310 12.27 -22.27 1.42
N GLN A 311 12.61 -20.99 1.13
CA GLN A 311 11.63 -19.93 0.90
C GLN A 311 10.87 -20.14 -0.41
N ASP A 312 11.57 -20.51 -1.49
CA ASP A 312 10.99 -20.69 -2.83
C ASP A 312 9.88 -21.75 -2.85
N ILE A 313 10.08 -22.86 -2.12
CA ILE A 313 9.08 -23.93 -1.95
C ILE A 313 7.84 -23.42 -1.19
N ALA A 314 8.03 -22.52 -0.23
CA ALA A 314 7.01 -22.14 0.76
C ALA A 314 6.12 -20.98 0.31
N LEU A 315 6.72 -19.92 -0.26
CA LEU A 315 6.03 -18.68 -0.69
C LEU A 315 4.87 -18.95 -1.66
N TRP A 316 4.99 -20.01 -2.47
CA TRP A 316 4.00 -20.40 -3.47
C TRP A 316 3.36 -21.76 -3.19
N SER A 317 3.48 -22.28 -1.96
CA SER A 317 3.01 -23.62 -1.60
C SER A 317 1.48 -23.81 -1.66
N GLY A 318 0.72 -22.73 -1.48
CA GLY A 318 -0.74 -22.77 -1.27
C GLY A 318 -1.15 -23.13 0.16
N ASN A 319 -0.19 -23.39 1.05
CA ASN A 319 -0.42 -23.58 2.48
C ASN A 319 -0.23 -22.25 3.20
N ARG A 320 -1.32 -21.65 3.70
CA ARG A 320 -1.34 -20.28 4.25
C ARG A 320 -0.27 -20.06 5.33
N ARG A 321 -0.14 -21.00 6.28
CA ARG A 321 0.86 -20.98 7.35
C ARG A 321 2.29 -20.96 6.80
N LYS A 322 2.63 -21.82 5.84
CA LYS A 322 3.96 -21.86 5.23
C LYS A 322 4.29 -20.59 4.45
N MET A 323 3.31 -20.04 3.74
CA MET A 323 3.45 -18.82 2.95
C MET A 323 3.75 -17.62 3.86
N GLU A 324 2.97 -17.41 4.91
CA GLU A 324 3.17 -16.33 5.89
C GLU A 324 4.50 -16.47 6.65
N ILE A 325 4.85 -17.69 7.09
CA ILE A 325 6.14 -17.96 7.73
C ILE A 325 7.30 -17.66 6.75
N ALA A 326 7.18 -18.01 5.48
CA ALA A 326 8.22 -17.74 4.49
C ALA A 326 8.39 -16.24 4.22
N GLU A 327 7.30 -15.48 4.11
CA GLU A 327 7.32 -14.01 3.97
C GLU A 327 8.02 -13.36 5.18
N CYS A 328 7.68 -13.79 6.41
CA CYS A 328 8.36 -13.33 7.64
C CYS A 328 9.89 -13.54 7.63
N HIS A 329 10.39 -14.56 6.92
CA HIS A 329 11.81 -14.92 6.92
C HIS A 329 12.59 -14.38 5.71
N LEU A 330 11.95 -13.68 4.76
CA LEU A 330 12.58 -13.16 3.53
C LEU A 330 13.85 -12.34 3.79
N VAL A 331 13.81 -11.49 4.82
CA VAL A 331 14.89 -10.57 5.17
C VAL A 331 16.18 -11.27 5.64
N ILE A 332 16.14 -12.54 6.03
CA ILE A 332 17.30 -13.25 6.62
C ILE A 332 18.44 -13.43 5.59
N PRO A 333 18.28 -14.16 4.47
CA PRO A 333 19.35 -14.31 3.49
C PRO A 333 19.74 -12.98 2.84
N VAL A 334 18.79 -12.05 2.67
CA VAL A 334 19.05 -10.67 2.21
C VAL A 334 20.04 -9.97 3.13
N THR A 335 19.81 -10.04 4.44
CA THR A 335 20.69 -9.47 5.47
C THR A 335 22.06 -10.14 5.49
N MET A 336 22.11 -11.47 5.41
CA MET A 336 23.38 -12.23 5.35
C MET A 336 24.23 -11.80 4.14
N MET A 337 23.61 -11.62 2.97
CA MET A 337 24.28 -11.15 1.74
C MET A 337 24.71 -9.67 1.83
N ARG A 338 23.84 -8.80 2.35
CA ARG A 338 24.08 -7.36 2.53
C ARG A 338 25.28 -7.10 3.44
N TYR A 339 25.32 -7.72 4.61
CA TYR A 339 26.43 -7.61 5.58
C TYR A 339 27.72 -8.34 5.16
N ARG A 340 27.75 -8.97 3.98
CA ARG A 340 28.97 -9.49 3.33
C ARG A 340 29.28 -8.78 2.01
N GLY A 341 28.68 -7.61 1.79
CA GLY A 341 28.92 -6.74 0.63
C GLY A 341 28.47 -7.33 -0.70
N LYS A 342 27.64 -8.38 -0.73
CA LYS A 342 27.31 -9.11 -1.97
C LYS A 342 26.52 -8.27 -2.99
N PHE A 343 25.95 -7.15 -2.57
CA PHE A 343 25.26 -6.17 -3.42
C PHE A 343 26.21 -5.09 -3.98
N GLN A 344 27.45 -5.02 -3.48
CA GLN A 344 28.35 -3.89 -3.71
C GLN A 344 29.34 -4.17 -4.86
N ARG A 345 29.52 -3.17 -5.73
CA ARG A 345 30.48 -3.21 -6.85
C ARG A 345 31.92 -3.61 -6.45
N ALA A 346 32.31 -3.31 -5.21
CA ALA A 346 33.64 -3.62 -4.68
C ALA A 346 33.95 -5.13 -4.64
N ASN A 347 32.94 -5.97 -4.37
CA ASN A 347 33.08 -7.43 -4.33
C ASN A 347 33.22 -8.09 -5.72
N TYR A 348 33.06 -7.31 -6.79
CA TYR A 348 33.14 -7.76 -8.18
C TYR A 348 34.17 -6.92 -8.95
N PRO A 349 35.48 -7.08 -8.66
CA PRO A 349 36.55 -6.44 -9.41
C PRO A 349 36.55 -6.91 -10.88
N LEU A 350 37.17 -6.11 -11.75
CA LEU A 350 37.54 -6.60 -13.09
C LEU A 350 38.49 -7.79 -12.93
N MET A 351 38.42 -8.73 -13.87
CA MET A 351 39.31 -9.87 -13.90
C MET A 351 40.09 -9.84 -15.20
N GLU A 352 41.41 -9.83 -15.08
CA GLU A 352 42.32 -9.84 -16.20
C GLU A 352 42.53 -11.31 -16.61
N VAL A 353 42.19 -11.61 -17.87
CA VAL A 353 42.21 -12.94 -18.45
C VAL A 353 42.99 -12.84 -19.75
N ASP A 354 44.21 -13.34 -19.73
CA ASP A 354 45.15 -13.21 -20.83
C ASP A 354 45.15 -14.45 -21.72
N ALA A 355 45.52 -14.27 -23.00
CA ALA A 355 45.63 -15.39 -23.93
C ALA A 355 46.62 -16.46 -23.44
N SER A 356 47.66 -16.05 -22.71
CA SER A 356 48.69 -16.89 -22.08
C SER A 356 48.26 -17.62 -20.80
N ASP A 357 47.07 -17.37 -20.26
CA ASP A 357 46.62 -18.03 -19.03
C ASP A 357 46.44 -19.54 -19.25
N GLU A 358 47.25 -20.37 -18.60
CA GLU A 358 47.23 -21.83 -18.75
C GLU A 358 47.41 -22.54 -17.39
N GLY A 359 47.15 -23.85 -17.37
CA GLY A 359 47.35 -24.68 -16.18
C GLY A 359 46.55 -24.22 -14.94
N ASP A 360 47.22 -24.22 -13.78
CA ASP A 360 46.59 -23.93 -12.49
C ASP A 360 46.11 -22.47 -12.37
N GLU A 361 46.85 -21.48 -12.92
CA GLU A 361 46.44 -20.07 -12.89
C GLU A 361 45.08 -19.87 -13.56
N LEU A 362 44.90 -20.46 -14.75
CA LEU A 362 43.63 -20.41 -15.46
C LEU A 362 42.51 -21.09 -14.65
N GLN A 363 42.81 -22.23 -14.02
CA GLN A 363 41.85 -22.96 -13.19
C GLN A 363 41.44 -22.17 -11.92
N GLU A 364 42.37 -21.41 -11.33
CA GLU A 364 42.08 -20.52 -10.20
C GLU A 364 41.26 -19.29 -10.63
N LYS A 365 41.61 -18.62 -11.73
CA LYS A 365 40.82 -17.51 -12.31
C LYS A 365 39.38 -17.95 -12.60
N TRP A 366 39.19 -19.12 -13.23
CA TRP A 366 37.86 -19.65 -13.51
C TRP A 366 37.06 -19.98 -12.24
N LYS A 367 37.65 -20.65 -11.25
CA LYS A 367 36.99 -20.92 -9.94
C LYS A 367 36.60 -19.62 -9.21
N ALA A 368 37.48 -18.62 -9.22
CA ALA A 368 37.20 -17.31 -8.61
C ALA A 368 36.05 -16.58 -9.32
N TRP A 369 35.96 -16.68 -10.65
CA TRP A 369 34.84 -16.18 -11.43
C TRP A 369 33.54 -16.91 -11.10
N ILE A 370 33.53 -18.25 -11.12
CA ILE A 370 32.34 -19.06 -10.78
C ILE A 370 31.80 -18.68 -9.41
N SER A 371 32.67 -18.56 -8.40
CA SER A 371 32.25 -18.20 -7.04
C SER A 371 31.57 -16.83 -6.97
N ARG A 372 32.10 -15.84 -7.71
CA ARG A 372 31.50 -14.50 -7.83
C ARG A 372 30.17 -14.55 -8.60
N GLU A 373 30.14 -15.25 -9.72
CA GLU A 373 28.95 -15.38 -10.60
C GLU A 373 27.81 -16.11 -9.87
N GLN A 374 28.10 -17.15 -9.09
CA GLN A 374 27.13 -17.83 -8.21
C GLN A 374 26.50 -16.87 -7.20
N TRP A 375 27.31 -16.08 -6.47
CA TRP A 375 26.78 -15.09 -5.53
C TRP A 375 25.94 -14.01 -6.25
N LYS A 376 26.41 -13.52 -7.40
CA LYS A 376 25.71 -12.52 -8.22
C LYS A 376 24.34 -13.03 -8.70
N ARG A 377 24.29 -14.24 -9.25
CA ARG A 377 23.04 -14.89 -9.71
C ARG A 377 22.09 -15.17 -8.55
N LEU A 378 22.60 -15.59 -7.38
CA LEU A 378 21.80 -15.81 -6.17
C LEU A 378 21.19 -14.51 -5.60
N VAL A 379 21.96 -13.41 -5.59
CA VAL A 379 21.47 -12.07 -5.21
C VAL A 379 20.32 -11.64 -6.12
N PHE A 380 20.49 -11.76 -7.44
CA PHE A 380 19.43 -11.38 -8.38
C PHE A 380 18.23 -12.32 -8.33
N HIS A 381 18.42 -13.62 -8.11
CA HIS A 381 17.32 -14.55 -7.87
C HIS A 381 16.46 -14.13 -6.66
N CYS A 382 17.09 -13.77 -5.53
CA CYS A 382 16.37 -13.23 -4.37
C CYS A 382 15.65 -11.92 -4.71
N TYR A 383 16.30 -11.02 -5.45
CA TYR A 383 15.73 -9.74 -5.85
C TYR A 383 14.47 -9.88 -6.72
N LEU A 384 14.50 -10.74 -7.74
CA LEU A 384 13.35 -11.08 -8.57
C LEU A 384 12.18 -11.58 -7.70
N ARG A 385 12.46 -12.54 -6.82
CA ARG A 385 11.48 -13.14 -5.93
C ARG A 385 10.88 -12.14 -4.93
N GLU A 386 11.68 -11.26 -4.33
CA GLU A 386 11.16 -10.21 -3.45
C GLU A 386 10.24 -9.24 -4.20
N ALA A 387 10.60 -8.86 -5.43
CA ALA A 387 9.72 -8.07 -6.27
C ALA A 387 8.42 -8.83 -6.63
N GLN A 388 8.46 -10.14 -6.86
CA GLN A 388 7.27 -10.97 -7.11
C GLN A 388 6.33 -11.09 -5.88
N VAL A 389 6.90 -11.24 -4.68
CA VAL A 389 6.13 -11.19 -3.42
C VAL A 389 5.53 -9.81 -3.23
N SER A 390 6.33 -8.75 -3.41
CA SER A 390 5.89 -7.35 -3.33
C SER A 390 4.79 -7.01 -4.35
N MET A 391 4.85 -7.54 -5.58
CA MET A 391 3.77 -7.45 -6.58
C MET A 391 2.48 -8.18 -6.16
N THR A 392 2.59 -9.15 -5.25
CA THR A 392 1.48 -9.98 -4.76
C THR A 392 0.83 -9.38 -3.52
N THR A 393 1.63 -9.01 -2.51
CA THR A 393 1.14 -8.50 -1.22
C THR A 393 1.04 -6.97 -1.18
N LEU A 394 1.52 -6.27 -2.22
CA LEU A 394 1.55 -4.79 -2.35
C LEU A 394 2.36 -4.09 -1.24
N THR A 395 3.29 -4.82 -0.62
CA THR A 395 4.22 -4.36 0.40
C THR A 395 5.56 -3.90 -0.21
N ASN A 396 6.39 -3.16 0.52
CA ASN A 396 7.72 -2.77 0.04
C ASN A 396 8.70 -3.95 0.10
N PRO A 397 9.54 -4.20 -0.93
CA PRO A 397 10.55 -5.26 -0.92
C PRO A 397 11.69 -4.96 0.06
N CYS A 398 12.37 -5.98 0.60
CA CYS A 398 13.48 -5.78 1.54
C CYS A 398 14.79 -5.34 0.86
N MET A 399 14.93 -5.61 -0.45
CA MET A 399 16.04 -5.19 -1.30
C MET A 399 15.65 -3.98 -2.16
N SER A 400 16.37 -2.87 -1.98
CA SER A 400 16.19 -1.69 -2.84
C SER A 400 16.95 -1.86 -4.16
N TYR A 401 16.38 -1.41 -5.28
CA TYR A 401 17.11 -1.35 -6.55
C TYR A 401 18.35 -0.42 -6.46
N GLY A 402 18.34 0.56 -5.56
CA GLY A 402 19.42 1.53 -5.37
C GLY A 402 20.67 1.01 -4.63
N GLU A 403 20.56 -0.06 -3.84
CA GLU A 403 21.73 -0.68 -3.19
C GLU A 403 22.46 -1.71 -4.10
N LEU A 404 21.81 -2.14 -5.19
CA LEU A 404 22.32 -3.13 -6.14
C LEU A 404 23.33 -2.52 -7.14
N THR A 405 24.52 -2.21 -6.63
CA THR A 405 25.65 -1.67 -7.41
C THR A 405 26.56 -2.75 -8.03
N LEU A 406 26.30 -4.03 -7.74
CA LEU A 406 26.93 -5.17 -8.40
C LEU A 406 26.67 -5.15 -9.93
N PRO A 407 27.61 -5.63 -10.76
CA PRO A 407 27.38 -5.80 -12.19
C PRO A 407 26.28 -6.83 -12.45
N LEU A 408 25.65 -6.79 -13.63
CA LEU A 408 24.69 -7.79 -14.07
C LEU A 408 25.33 -9.17 -14.34
N PRO A 409 24.55 -10.26 -14.37
CA PRO A 409 25.03 -11.60 -14.68
C PRO A 409 25.66 -11.69 -16.07
N GLU A 410 26.76 -12.43 -16.17
CA GLU A 410 27.49 -12.62 -17.44
C GLU A 410 26.87 -13.74 -18.29
N SER A 411 27.18 -13.77 -19.58
CA SER A 411 26.46 -14.55 -20.58
C SER A 411 26.34 -16.05 -20.26
N ARG A 412 25.25 -16.66 -20.73
CA ARG A 412 24.94 -18.09 -20.48
C ARG A 412 26.04 -19.02 -20.99
N GLU A 413 26.70 -18.66 -22.07
CA GLU A 413 27.77 -19.43 -22.69
C GLU A 413 29.04 -19.47 -21.83
N LEU A 414 29.29 -18.42 -21.03
CA LEU A 414 30.31 -18.42 -19.98
C LEU A 414 29.86 -19.24 -18.77
N TRP A 415 28.59 -19.07 -18.36
CA TRP A 415 28.00 -19.77 -17.21
C TRP A 415 27.83 -21.28 -17.39
N PHE A 416 27.69 -21.76 -18.62
CA PHE A 416 27.63 -23.19 -18.94
C PHE A 416 28.93 -23.71 -19.56
N ALA A 417 30.03 -22.96 -19.50
CA ALA A 417 31.32 -23.44 -19.97
C ALA A 417 31.78 -24.64 -19.12
N PRO A 418 32.09 -25.81 -19.73
CA PRO A 418 32.43 -27.03 -19.01
C PRO A 418 33.85 -27.06 -18.44
N THR A 419 34.75 -26.21 -18.96
CA THR A 419 36.17 -26.17 -18.58
C THR A 419 36.69 -24.73 -18.56
N ALA A 420 37.76 -24.49 -17.80
CA ALA A 420 38.43 -23.19 -17.77
C ALA A 420 38.98 -22.75 -19.14
N VAL A 421 39.40 -23.70 -19.99
CA VAL A 421 39.90 -23.42 -21.35
C VAL A 421 38.79 -22.89 -22.25
N GLU A 422 37.61 -23.53 -22.23
CA GLU A 422 36.46 -23.05 -23.01
C GLU A 422 35.92 -21.73 -22.46
N TRP A 423 35.89 -21.58 -21.14
CA TRP A 423 35.54 -20.34 -20.47
C TRP A 423 36.49 -19.20 -20.87
N LYS A 424 37.82 -19.39 -20.87
CA LYS A 424 38.81 -18.40 -21.33
C LYS A 424 38.52 -17.94 -22.75
N SER A 425 38.33 -18.90 -23.67
CA SER A 425 38.08 -18.61 -25.09
C SER A 425 36.86 -17.70 -25.28
N LYS A 426 35.73 -18.09 -24.67
CA LYS A 426 34.47 -17.31 -24.69
C LYS A 426 34.59 -15.97 -23.95
N TYR A 427 35.39 -15.90 -22.89
CA TYR A 427 35.56 -14.67 -22.10
C TYR A 427 36.27 -13.60 -22.92
N ILE A 428 37.39 -13.98 -23.55
CA ILE A 428 38.17 -13.10 -24.44
C ILE A 428 37.33 -12.66 -25.64
N GLU A 429 36.60 -13.59 -26.28
CA GLU A 429 35.69 -13.30 -27.40
C GLU A 429 34.67 -12.21 -27.03
N ARG A 430 33.95 -12.38 -25.91
CA ARG A 430 32.81 -11.54 -25.52
C ARG A 430 33.20 -10.24 -24.83
N HIS A 431 34.39 -10.18 -24.25
CA HIS A 431 34.98 -8.96 -23.68
C HIS A 431 35.91 -8.22 -24.66
N SER A 432 36.07 -8.71 -25.89
CA SER A 432 36.85 -8.03 -26.93
C SER A 432 36.39 -6.59 -27.13
N GLY A 433 37.31 -5.63 -27.04
CA GLY A 433 37.04 -4.19 -27.12
C GLY A 433 36.35 -3.55 -25.90
N GLN A 434 36.00 -4.33 -24.85
CA GLN A 434 35.27 -3.84 -23.67
C GLN A 434 36.19 -3.60 -22.47
N THR A 435 36.65 -2.36 -22.30
CA THR A 435 37.53 -1.96 -21.17
C THR A 435 36.79 -1.62 -19.87
N LYS A 436 35.45 -1.57 -19.89
CA LYS A 436 34.60 -1.21 -18.73
C LYS A 436 33.87 -2.44 -18.19
N ARG A 437 33.63 -2.48 -16.87
CA ARG A 437 32.79 -3.51 -16.22
C ARG A 437 31.40 -3.60 -16.86
N PRO A 438 30.71 -4.75 -16.79
CA PRO A 438 29.29 -4.83 -17.11
C PRO A 438 28.47 -3.82 -16.30
N PRO A 439 27.38 -3.27 -16.84
CA PRO A 439 26.52 -2.32 -16.14
C PRO A 439 25.84 -2.95 -14.92
N SER A 440 25.47 -2.12 -13.95
CA SER A 440 24.61 -2.47 -12.82
C SER A 440 23.11 -2.29 -13.16
N LEU A 441 22.21 -2.66 -12.26
CA LEU A 441 20.78 -2.34 -12.42
C LEU A 441 20.53 -0.82 -12.49
N GLY A 442 21.18 -0.04 -11.60
CA GLY A 442 21.09 1.43 -11.62
C GLY A 442 21.56 2.04 -12.95
N ASP A 443 22.60 1.46 -13.56
CA ASP A 443 23.06 1.89 -14.89
C ASP A 443 22.01 1.70 -15.98
N LEU A 444 21.27 0.58 -15.96
CA LEU A 444 20.20 0.31 -16.93
C LEU A 444 18.97 1.19 -16.70
N LEU A 445 18.57 1.38 -15.45
CA LEU A 445 17.41 2.22 -15.10
C LEU A 445 17.63 3.69 -15.50
N ALA A 446 18.88 4.16 -15.48
CA ALA A 446 19.24 5.48 -16.01
C ALA A 446 19.33 5.51 -17.56
N GLU A 447 19.83 4.42 -18.18
CA GLU A 447 20.17 4.37 -19.60
C GLU A 447 19.86 2.99 -20.20
N ALA A 448 18.60 2.75 -20.57
CA ALA A 448 18.13 1.45 -21.08
C ALA A 448 18.92 0.91 -22.30
N HIS A 449 19.44 1.82 -23.15
CA HIS A 449 20.27 1.47 -24.30
C HIS A 449 21.62 0.80 -23.94
N LYS A 450 22.02 0.82 -22.66
CA LYS A 450 23.16 0.02 -22.19
C LYS A 450 22.91 -1.49 -22.28
N LEU A 451 21.65 -1.94 -22.27
CA LEU A 451 21.31 -3.36 -22.40
C LEU A 451 21.68 -3.92 -23.79
N PRO A 452 21.22 -3.37 -24.94
CA PRO A 452 21.72 -3.81 -26.26
C PRO A 452 23.23 -3.63 -26.41
N ALA A 453 23.79 -2.52 -25.93
CA ALA A 453 25.22 -2.22 -26.04
C ALA A 453 26.12 -3.22 -25.28
N ASN A 454 25.55 -4.07 -24.41
CA ASN A 454 26.26 -5.09 -23.65
C ASN A 454 25.72 -6.52 -23.89
N ALA A 455 24.81 -6.71 -24.85
CA ALA A 455 24.08 -7.96 -25.04
C ALA A 455 24.98 -9.18 -25.29
N SER A 456 26.15 -9.00 -25.93
CA SER A 456 27.11 -10.09 -26.20
C SER A 456 27.72 -10.72 -24.94
N ARG A 457 27.81 -9.97 -23.84
CA ARG A 457 28.50 -10.39 -22.59
C ARG A 457 27.59 -10.59 -21.39
N LEU A 458 26.31 -10.23 -21.49
CA LEU A 458 25.32 -10.38 -20.41
C LEU A 458 24.47 -11.64 -20.60
N ASP A 459 23.93 -12.18 -19.51
CA ASP A 459 22.77 -13.08 -19.59
C ASP A 459 21.54 -12.24 -19.91
N LEU A 460 21.24 -12.09 -21.21
CA LEU A 460 20.26 -11.13 -21.69
C LEU A 460 18.87 -11.36 -21.10
N GLN A 461 18.42 -12.62 -21.05
CA GLN A 461 17.10 -12.95 -20.52
C GLN A 461 17.02 -12.64 -19.02
N LEU A 462 18.03 -13.03 -18.22
CA LEU A 462 18.06 -12.71 -16.79
C LEU A 462 18.21 -11.19 -16.55
N SER A 463 18.94 -10.48 -17.40
CA SER A 463 19.08 -9.02 -17.32
C SER A 463 17.76 -8.30 -17.62
N ILE A 464 16.96 -8.79 -18.57
CA ILE A 464 15.58 -8.34 -18.82
C ILE A 464 14.72 -8.57 -17.57
N SER A 465 14.76 -9.76 -16.96
CA SER A 465 14.02 -10.04 -15.73
C SER A 465 14.40 -9.07 -14.61
N ILE A 466 15.70 -8.86 -14.36
CA ILE A 466 16.22 -7.95 -13.33
C ILE A 466 15.73 -6.51 -13.59
N TYR A 467 15.78 -6.05 -14.85
CA TYR A 467 15.32 -4.72 -15.24
C TYR A 467 13.82 -4.53 -15.01
N LEU A 468 12.99 -5.46 -15.47
CA LEU A 468 11.53 -5.40 -15.31
C LEU A 468 11.11 -5.41 -13.83
N HIS A 469 11.71 -6.27 -13.00
CA HIS A 469 11.41 -6.30 -11.56
C HIS A 469 11.88 -5.00 -10.86
N GLY A 470 12.87 -4.28 -11.41
CA GLY A 470 13.25 -2.92 -10.99
C GLY A 470 12.16 -1.86 -11.19
N PHE A 471 11.35 -1.97 -12.25
CA PHE A 471 10.24 -1.05 -12.47
C PHE A 471 9.15 -1.15 -11.40
N TRP A 472 8.97 -2.32 -10.79
CA TRP A 472 7.95 -2.49 -9.76
C TRP A 472 8.18 -1.59 -8.54
N SER A 473 9.42 -1.49 -8.06
CA SER A 473 9.75 -0.62 -6.93
C SER A 473 9.39 0.85 -7.24
N MET A 474 9.74 1.33 -8.44
CA MET A 474 9.43 2.69 -8.87
C MET A 474 7.91 2.94 -9.07
N ILE A 475 7.15 1.93 -9.52
CA ILE A 475 5.69 1.99 -9.63
C ILE A 475 5.04 2.04 -8.24
N LEU A 476 5.54 1.26 -7.30
CA LEU A 476 5.05 1.22 -5.92
C LEU A 476 5.32 2.55 -5.19
N GLU A 477 6.53 3.11 -5.33
CA GLU A 477 6.90 4.44 -4.83
C GLU A 477 5.99 5.54 -5.41
N TYR A 478 5.77 5.54 -6.74
CA TYR A 478 4.84 6.46 -7.39
C TYR A 478 3.43 6.38 -6.78
N ARG A 479 2.93 5.16 -6.55
CA ARG A 479 1.61 4.91 -5.95
C ARG A 479 1.48 5.35 -4.51
N GLN A 480 2.56 5.31 -3.74
CA GLN A 480 2.56 5.78 -2.35
C GLN A 480 2.61 7.31 -2.27
N ILE A 481 3.17 7.99 -3.28
CA ILE A 481 3.44 9.44 -3.22
C ILE A 481 2.35 10.31 -3.90
N LEU A 482 1.55 9.75 -4.82
CA LEU A 482 0.28 10.27 -5.40
C LEU A 482 0.22 11.72 -5.96
N LEU A 483 1.29 12.51 -5.88
CA LEU A 483 1.30 13.95 -6.18
C LEU A 483 2.04 14.32 -7.48
N LEU A 484 2.59 13.34 -8.21
CA LEU A 484 3.47 13.55 -9.36
C LEU A 484 2.96 12.84 -10.61
N ASN A 485 1.98 13.44 -11.30
CA ASN A 485 1.55 13.00 -12.64
C ASN A 485 2.71 12.95 -13.65
N SER A 486 3.74 13.77 -13.46
CA SER A 486 4.99 13.72 -14.23
C SER A 486 5.72 12.38 -14.08
N ARG A 487 5.77 11.81 -12.87
CA ARG A 487 6.44 10.52 -12.60
C ARG A 487 5.68 9.36 -13.23
N HIS A 488 4.35 9.42 -13.28
CA HIS A 488 3.52 8.45 -14.02
C HIS A 488 3.88 8.45 -15.51
N GLN A 489 3.87 9.63 -16.14
CA GLN A 489 4.18 9.79 -17.57
C GLN A 489 5.60 9.33 -17.90
N GLU A 490 6.57 9.62 -17.03
CA GLU A 490 7.94 9.15 -17.14
C GLU A 490 8.02 7.61 -17.12
N LEU A 491 7.40 6.94 -16.13
CA LEU A 491 7.43 5.47 -16.03
C LEU A 491 6.72 4.77 -17.19
N VAL A 492 5.60 5.32 -17.67
CA VAL A 492 4.92 4.83 -18.89
C VAL A 492 5.83 4.95 -20.10
N ARG A 493 6.48 6.11 -20.28
CA ARG A 493 7.40 6.37 -21.40
C ARG A 493 8.61 5.43 -21.34
N GLU A 494 9.22 5.22 -20.18
CA GLU A 494 10.41 4.34 -20.08
C GLU A 494 10.07 2.86 -20.34
N LEU A 495 8.91 2.36 -19.91
CA LEU A 495 8.47 1.01 -20.30
C LEU A 495 8.15 0.90 -21.80
N GLN A 496 7.60 1.94 -22.42
CA GLN A 496 7.40 1.99 -23.88
C GLN A 496 8.73 2.05 -24.64
N ASN A 497 9.67 2.87 -24.20
CA ASN A 497 11.03 2.93 -24.73
C ASN A 497 11.72 1.55 -24.62
N PHE A 498 11.58 0.87 -23.48
CA PHE A 498 12.10 -0.48 -23.30
C PHE A 498 11.46 -1.47 -24.28
N GLN A 499 10.15 -1.43 -24.50
CA GLN A 499 9.49 -2.28 -25.49
C GLN A 499 10.01 -2.04 -26.92
N LEU A 500 10.33 -0.78 -27.28
CA LEU A 500 10.96 -0.48 -28.57
C LEU A 500 12.39 -1.02 -28.65
N VAL A 501 13.19 -0.85 -27.58
CA VAL A 501 14.59 -1.33 -27.50
C VAL A 501 14.69 -2.86 -27.54
N VAL A 502 13.71 -3.58 -26.99
CA VAL A 502 13.66 -5.05 -26.94
C VAL A 502 12.86 -5.65 -28.11
N GLY A 503 12.06 -4.85 -28.83
CA GLY A 503 11.25 -5.31 -29.97
C GLY A 503 12.07 -5.89 -31.13
N ASP A 504 13.35 -5.50 -31.24
CA ASP A 504 14.30 -6.03 -32.23
C ASP A 504 15.00 -7.34 -31.78
N TRP A 505 14.75 -7.85 -30.57
CA TRP A 505 15.42 -9.04 -30.04
C TRP A 505 14.56 -10.31 -30.18
N PRO A 506 15.18 -11.46 -30.53
CA PRO A 506 14.46 -12.72 -30.62
C PRO A 506 13.96 -13.18 -29.24
N ASP A 507 12.64 -13.39 -29.15
CA ASP A 507 11.91 -14.14 -28.13
C ASP A 507 12.25 -13.88 -26.65
N MET A 508 11.90 -12.68 -26.16
CA MET A 508 11.70 -12.47 -24.73
C MET A 508 10.71 -13.50 -24.17
N SER A 509 11.12 -14.25 -23.14
CA SER A 509 10.31 -15.36 -22.62
C SER A 509 8.91 -14.95 -22.17
N VAL A 510 7.98 -15.90 -22.23
CA VAL A 510 6.57 -15.73 -21.83
C VAL A 510 6.44 -15.26 -20.37
N GLN A 511 7.38 -15.62 -19.51
CA GLN A 511 7.44 -15.18 -18.11
C GLN A 511 7.66 -13.67 -18.01
N GLU A 512 8.68 -13.14 -18.70
CA GLU A 512 8.98 -11.71 -18.75
C GLU A 512 7.90 -10.91 -19.49
N GLN A 513 7.23 -11.50 -20.49
CA GLN A 513 6.03 -10.89 -21.11
C GLN A 513 4.88 -10.71 -20.09
N VAL A 514 4.62 -11.71 -19.23
CA VAL A 514 3.64 -11.58 -18.14
C VAL A 514 4.04 -10.47 -17.17
N VAL A 515 5.31 -10.41 -16.75
CA VAL A 515 5.80 -9.36 -15.83
C VAL A 515 5.63 -7.98 -16.46
N LEU A 516 6.02 -7.80 -17.72
CA LEU A 516 5.87 -6.54 -18.46
C LEU A 516 4.40 -6.08 -18.52
N HIS A 517 3.48 -6.97 -18.90
CA HIS A 517 2.06 -6.62 -18.97
C HIS A 517 1.43 -6.40 -17.58
N LEU A 518 1.93 -7.07 -16.54
CA LEU A 518 1.52 -6.84 -15.14
C LEU A 518 1.99 -5.47 -14.63
N LEU A 519 3.21 -5.04 -14.97
CA LEU A 519 3.72 -3.69 -14.69
C LEU A 519 2.88 -2.63 -15.42
N GLN A 520 2.58 -2.84 -16.70
CA GLN A 520 1.74 -1.95 -17.50
C GLN A 520 0.32 -1.82 -16.94
N MET A 521 -0.31 -2.93 -16.55
CA MET A 521 -1.61 -2.92 -15.87
C MET A 521 -1.51 -2.14 -14.55
N ASN A 522 -0.45 -2.35 -13.77
CA ASN A 522 -0.17 -1.62 -12.53
C ASN A 522 0.34 -0.18 -12.71
N LEU A 523 0.45 0.35 -13.93
CA LEU A 523 0.51 1.79 -14.15
C LEU A 523 -0.87 2.42 -14.35
N HIS A 524 -1.91 1.62 -14.61
CA HIS A 524 -3.21 2.10 -15.08
C HIS A 524 -4.41 1.70 -14.20
N VAL A 525 -4.26 0.74 -13.27
CA VAL A 525 -5.29 0.40 -12.27
C VAL A 525 -4.69 0.00 -10.93
N SER A 526 -5.12 0.66 -9.85
CA SER A 526 -4.70 0.34 -8.47
C SER A 526 -5.19 -1.03 -8.06
N LEU A 527 -4.28 -2.00 -7.94
CA LEU A 527 -4.65 -3.37 -7.58
C LEU A 527 -5.22 -3.46 -6.16
N ASP A 528 -4.79 -2.58 -5.26
CA ASP A 528 -5.35 -2.52 -3.91
C ASP A 528 -6.83 -2.08 -3.95
N ASP A 529 -7.17 -1.05 -4.74
CA ASP A 529 -8.58 -0.65 -4.92
C ASP A 529 -9.43 -1.81 -5.51
N LEU A 530 -8.86 -2.62 -6.41
CA LEU A 530 -9.56 -3.80 -6.94
C LEU A 530 -9.77 -4.90 -5.87
N GLN A 531 -8.77 -5.15 -5.01
CA GLN A 531 -8.86 -6.11 -3.92
C GLN A 531 -9.83 -5.62 -2.83
N LEU A 532 -9.79 -4.33 -2.48
CA LEU A 532 -10.75 -3.70 -1.56
C LEU A 532 -12.18 -3.78 -2.10
N PHE A 533 -12.39 -3.48 -3.38
CA PHE A 533 -13.70 -3.56 -4.04
C PHE A 533 -14.27 -4.98 -4.09
N SER A 534 -13.42 -5.99 -4.25
CA SER A 534 -13.85 -7.39 -4.24
C SER A 534 -14.07 -7.95 -2.82
N GLY A 535 -13.73 -7.21 -1.76
CA GLY A 535 -14.11 -7.51 -0.37
C GLY A 535 -12.97 -7.81 0.61
N LYS A 536 -11.69 -7.62 0.23
CA LYS A 536 -10.49 -7.92 1.07
C LYS A 536 -10.57 -7.40 2.51
N GLU A 537 -11.02 -6.16 2.71
CA GLU A 537 -11.21 -5.53 4.02
C GLU A 537 -12.69 -5.33 4.40
N GLY A 538 -13.57 -6.09 3.76
CA GLY A 538 -15.02 -6.01 3.97
C GLY A 538 -15.70 -4.83 3.27
N GLU A 539 -17.00 -4.74 3.56
CA GLU A 539 -18.00 -3.98 2.79
C GLU A 539 -17.78 -2.47 2.79
N ASP A 540 -17.34 -1.89 3.91
CA ASP A 540 -17.14 -0.45 4.06
C ASP A 540 -15.98 0.08 3.19
N GLN A 541 -14.91 -0.70 3.03
CA GLN A 541 -13.82 -0.34 2.13
C GLN A 541 -14.21 -0.56 0.66
N ALA A 542 -14.95 -1.63 0.35
CA ALA A 542 -15.48 -1.86 -1.00
C ALA A 542 -16.36 -0.70 -1.47
N ARG A 543 -17.24 -0.18 -0.59
CA ARG A 543 -18.03 1.04 -0.84
C ARG A 543 -17.17 2.29 -1.01
N ARG A 544 -16.11 2.43 -0.22
CA ARG A 544 -15.21 3.61 -0.25
C ARG A 544 -14.48 3.75 -1.59
N VAL A 545 -14.01 2.65 -2.17
CA VAL A 545 -13.25 2.66 -3.45
C VAL A 545 -14.15 2.71 -4.68
N TYR A 546 -15.42 2.31 -4.57
CA TYR A 546 -16.33 2.23 -5.71
C TYR A 546 -16.47 3.53 -6.54
N PRO A 547 -16.61 4.74 -5.97
CA PRO A 547 -16.67 5.98 -6.75
C PRO A 547 -15.38 6.27 -7.55
N VAL A 548 -14.22 5.89 -7.01
CA VAL A 548 -12.94 5.98 -7.72
C VAL A 548 -12.92 5.00 -8.90
N LEU A 549 -13.39 3.78 -8.68
CA LEU A 549 -13.50 2.76 -9.72
C LEU A 549 -14.53 3.11 -10.81
N GLN A 550 -15.62 3.82 -10.48
CA GLN A 550 -16.56 4.35 -11.48
C GLN A 550 -15.89 5.35 -12.42
N GLN A 551 -15.12 6.31 -11.88
CA GLN A 551 -14.37 7.28 -12.67
C GLN A 551 -13.27 6.60 -13.50
N TRP A 552 -12.55 5.65 -12.89
CA TRP A 552 -11.56 4.83 -13.58
C TRP A 552 -12.18 4.06 -14.75
N ALA A 553 -13.31 3.36 -14.56
CA ALA A 553 -13.93 2.53 -15.58
C ALA A 553 -14.27 3.29 -16.88
N ALA A 554 -14.65 4.57 -16.78
CA ALA A 554 -14.91 5.45 -17.94
C ALA A 554 -13.63 5.99 -18.62
N SER A 555 -12.48 5.97 -17.93
CA SER A 555 -11.22 6.57 -18.40
C SER A 555 -10.51 5.74 -19.49
N THR A 556 -9.56 6.36 -20.20
CA THR A 556 -8.63 5.62 -21.07
C THR A 556 -7.74 4.65 -20.29
N ALA A 557 -7.42 4.97 -19.02
CA ALA A 557 -6.56 4.13 -18.20
C ALA A 557 -7.18 2.76 -17.90
N SER A 558 -8.50 2.67 -17.67
CA SER A 558 -9.15 1.36 -17.49
C SER A 558 -9.06 0.50 -18.75
N ARG A 559 -9.25 1.09 -19.94
CA ARG A 559 -9.18 0.39 -21.22
C ARG A 559 -7.75 -0.09 -21.52
N THR A 560 -6.73 0.70 -21.20
CA THR A 560 -5.32 0.26 -21.22
C THR A 560 -5.05 -0.86 -20.20
N ALA A 561 -5.59 -0.77 -18.99
CA ALA A 561 -5.41 -1.78 -17.95
C ALA A 561 -6.05 -3.13 -18.32
N VAL A 562 -7.28 -3.16 -18.84
CA VAL A 562 -7.93 -4.41 -19.28
C VAL A 562 -7.31 -4.99 -20.54
N PHE A 563 -6.71 -4.18 -21.41
CA PHE A 563 -5.86 -4.70 -22.48
C PHE A 563 -4.60 -5.38 -21.92
N GLY A 564 -3.91 -4.75 -20.95
CA GLY A 564 -2.80 -5.39 -20.23
C GLY A 564 -3.20 -6.73 -19.57
N ALA A 565 -4.37 -6.78 -18.93
CA ALA A 565 -4.94 -8.01 -18.39
C ALA A 565 -5.23 -9.07 -19.47
N GLY A 566 -5.79 -8.67 -20.62
CA GLY A 566 -5.98 -9.54 -21.78
C GLY A 566 -4.67 -10.12 -22.31
N GLN A 567 -3.59 -9.33 -22.31
CA GLN A 567 -2.26 -9.79 -22.72
C GLN A 567 -1.61 -10.73 -21.69
N ILE A 568 -1.86 -10.57 -20.39
CA ILE A 568 -1.47 -11.57 -19.39
C ILE A 568 -2.18 -12.90 -19.68
N LEU A 569 -3.48 -12.90 -20.02
CA LEU A 569 -4.20 -14.12 -20.40
C LEU A 569 -3.69 -14.72 -21.73
N ARG A 570 -3.29 -13.89 -22.71
CA ARG A 570 -2.63 -14.32 -23.95
C ARG A 570 -1.33 -15.06 -23.65
N CYS A 571 -0.44 -14.46 -22.85
CA CYS A 571 0.83 -15.06 -22.46
C CYS A 571 0.62 -16.32 -21.60
N ALA A 572 -0.33 -16.34 -20.67
CA ALA A 572 -0.65 -17.50 -19.84
C ALA A 572 -0.99 -18.76 -20.68
N LYS A 573 -1.70 -18.59 -21.81
CA LYS A 573 -1.98 -19.67 -22.77
C LYS A 573 -0.75 -20.20 -23.52
N MET A 574 0.37 -19.49 -23.48
CA MET A 574 1.63 -19.85 -24.15
C MET A 574 2.65 -20.51 -23.20
N PHE A 575 2.34 -20.67 -21.91
CA PHE A 575 3.24 -21.38 -20.99
C PHE A 575 3.38 -22.86 -21.38
N PRO A 576 4.58 -23.45 -21.27
CA PRO A 576 4.75 -24.90 -21.34
C PRO A 576 3.87 -25.60 -20.29
N PRO A 577 3.43 -26.86 -20.52
CA PRO A 577 2.60 -27.59 -19.56
C PRO A 577 3.25 -27.67 -18.17
N ASP A 578 2.43 -27.54 -17.13
CA ASP A 578 2.77 -27.49 -15.70
C ASP A 578 3.66 -26.30 -15.24
N HIS A 579 4.00 -25.35 -16.13
CA HIS A 579 4.85 -24.19 -15.81
C HIS A 579 4.06 -22.92 -15.41
N LEU A 580 2.73 -22.86 -15.62
CA LEU A 580 1.87 -21.75 -15.18
C LEU A 580 1.50 -21.92 -13.70
N ASN A 581 2.50 -21.76 -12.83
CA ASN A 581 2.37 -21.94 -11.39
C ASN A 581 2.96 -20.74 -10.61
N GLY A 582 2.81 -20.79 -9.27
CA GLY A 582 3.32 -19.77 -8.35
C GLY A 582 2.94 -18.34 -8.73
N PHE A 583 3.94 -17.45 -8.78
CA PHE A 583 3.76 -16.04 -9.12
C PHE A 583 3.03 -15.81 -10.47
N TYR A 584 3.27 -16.63 -11.49
CA TYR A 584 2.62 -16.45 -12.79
C TYR A 584 1.13 -16.80 -12.76
N ALA A 585 0.72 -17.75 -11.90
CA ALA A 585 -0.70 -18.01 -11.63
C ALA A 585 -1.35 -16.84 -10.85
N VAL A 586 -0.62 -16.21 -9.93
CA VAL A 586 -1.08 -14.99 -9.24
C VAL A 586 -1.28 -13.83 -10.22
N ALA A 587 -0.39 -13.66 -11.21
CA ALA A 587 -0.55 -12.65 -12.26
C ALA A 587 -1.85 -12.87 -13.09
N VAL A 588 -2.23 -14.13 -13.36
CA VAL A 588 -3.52 -14.48 -13.99
C VAL A 588 -4.71 -14.11 -13.09
N HIS A 589 -4.62 -14.32 -11.76
CA HIS A 589 -5.64 -13.81 -10.84
C HIS A 589 -5.74 -12.29 -10.88
N HIS A 590 -4.63 -11.55 -10.86
CA HIS A 590 -4.66 -10.08 -10.93
C HIS A 590 -5.28 -9.57 -12.23
N ALA A 591 -4.98 -10.23 -13.36
CA ALA A 591 -5.63 -9.96 -14.64
C ALA A 591 -7.15 -10.23 -14.57
N ALA A 592 -7.56 -11.40 -14.06
CA ALA A 592 -8.97 -11.75 -13.89
C ALA A 592 -9.70 -10.72 -13.01
N LEU A 593 -9.10 -10.30 -11.90
CA LEU A 593 -9.68 -9.29 -10.99
C LEU A 593 -9.89 -7.93 -11.69
N ALA A 594 -8.93 -7.48 -12.51
CA ALA A 594 -9.06 -6.25 -13.29
C ALA A 594 -10.18 -6.33 -14.36
N LEU A 595 -10.26 -7.45 -15.09
CA LEU A 595 -11.34 -7.70 -16.07
C LEU A 595 -12.72 -7.76 -15.38
N TRP A 596 -12.80 -8.44 -14.24
CA TRP A 596 -14.01 -8.57 -13.43
C TRP A 596 -14.51 -7.21 -12.94
N THR A 597 -13.65 -6.41 -12.31
CA THR A 597 -14.03 -5.09 -11.80
C THR A 597 -14.48 -4.16 -12.92
N TYR A 598 -13.75 -4.12 -14.05
CA TYR A 598 -14.17 -3.34 -15.21
C TYR A 598 -15.56 -3.73 -15.71
N GLY A 599 -15.82 -5.04 -15.84
CA GLY A 599 -17.11 -5.57 -16.27
C GLY A 599 -18.25 -5.24 -15.31
N VAL A 600 -18.07 -5.44 -14.00
CA VAL A 600 -19.07 -5.13 -12.97
C VAL A 600 -19.38 -3.63 -12.95
N VAL A 601 -18.36 -2.77 -12.92
CA VAL A 601 -18.53 -1.32 -12.81
C VAL A 601 -19.16 -0.73 -14.08
N ASN A 602 -18.75 -1.15 -15.29
CA ASN A 602 -19.38 -0.68 -16.52
C ASN A 602 -20.82 -1.19 -16.71
N LYS A 603 -21.14 -2.39 -16.21
CA LYS A 603 -22.52 -2.90 -16.18
C LYS A 603 -23.39 -2.06 -15.24
N ALA A 604 -22.87 -1.65 -14.09
CA ALA A 604 -23.57 -0.75 -13.15
C ALA A 604 -23.73 0.68 -13.70
N ASN A 605 -22.73 1.21 -14.41
CA ASN A 605 -22.75 2.58 -14.94
C ASN A 605 -23.67 2.78 -16.16
N ARG A 606 -24.09 1.73 -16.87
CA ARG A 606 -24.81 1.85 -18.16
C ARG A 606 -26.26 1.36 -18.12
N GLN A 607 -27.17 2.27 -17.78
CA GLN A 607 -28.60 2.17 -18.18
C GLN A 607 -28.92 2.90 -19.49
N GLN A 608 -27.96 3.59 -20.12
CA GLN A 608 -28.16 4.32 -21.38
C GLN A 608 -27.04 4.03 -22.40
N SER A 609 -27.42 3.94 -23.67
CA SER A 609 -26.58 3.64 -24.86
C SER A 609 -26.07 2.20 -25.04
N MET A 610 -26.99 1.29 -25.39
CA MET A 610 -26.67 -0.02 -26.01
C MET A 610 -26.38 0.06 -27.52
N THR A 611 -26.64 1.19 -28.17
CA THR A 611 -26.67 1.33 -29.63
C THR A 611 -25.31 1.64 -30.27
N SER A 612 -24.33 2.16 -29.52
CA SER A 612 -23.06 2.63 -30.10
C SER A 612 -21.99 1.52 -30.29
N GLN A 613 -21.89 0.54 -29.39
CA GLN A 613 -20.77 -0.42 -29.41
C GLN A 613 -20.93 -1.56 -30.44
N ASN A 614 -22.18 -1.97 -30.73
CA ASN A 614 -22.44 -3.02 -31.71
C ASN A 614 -22.11 -2.62 -33.16
N ALA A 615 -21.93 -1.32 -33.44
CA ALA A 615 -21.61 -0.80 -34.77
C ALA A 615 -20.14 -1.01 -35.19
N TYR A 616 -19.23 -1.26 -34.24
CA TYR A 616 -17.78 -1.28 -34.49
C TYR A 616 -17.12 -2.68 -34.39
N GLY A 617 -17.91 -3.73 -34.16
CA GLY A 617 -17.44 -5.12 -34.15
C GLY A 617 -16.75 -5.59 -32.86
N ASN A 618 -16.26 -6.83 -32.90
CA ASN A 618 -15.56 -7.50 -31.79
C ASN A 618 -14.10 -7.01 -31.68
N VAL A 619 -13.65 -6.79 -30.44
CA VAL A 619 -12.27 -6.39 -30.09
C VAL A 619 -11.70 -7.45 -29.14
N TYR A 620 -10.77 -8.25 -29.63
CA TYR A 620 -10.13 -9.29 -28.82
C TYR A 620 -8.95 -8.69 -28.04
N LEU A 621 -9.07 -8.65 -26.70
CA LEU A 621 -8.04 -8.08 -25.83
C LEU A 621 -6.84 -9.00 -25.59
N ASP A 622 -6.98 -10.27 -25.98
CA ASP A 622 -5.97 -11.32 -25.91
C ASP A 622 -5.31 -11.59 -27.28
N ASP A 623 -5.32 -10.57 -28.15
CA ASP A 623 -4.69 -10.58 -29.48
C ASP A 623 -3.52 -9.57 -29.53
N GLN A 624 -2.80 -9.50 -30.65
CA GLN A 624 -1.77 -8.46 -30.83
C GLN A 624 -2.38 -7.04 -30.90
N ASP A 625 -1.57 -6.02 -30.62
CA ASP A 625 -2.04 -4.63 -30.76
C ASP A 625 -2.47 -4.35 -32.20
N SER A 626 -3.64 -3.74 -32.34
CA SER A 626 -4.36 -3.65 -33.61
C SER A 626 -5.23 -2.41 -33.63
N LEU A 627 -5.61 -1.95 -34.82
CA LEU A 627 -6.41 -0.73 -34.98
C LEU A 627 -7.77 -0.78 -34.24
N SER A 628 -8.34 -1.97 -34.02
CA SER A 628 -9.55 -2.15 -33.20
C SER A 628 -9.27 -1.99 -31.71
N VAL A 629 -8.16 -2.55 -31.20
CA VAL A 629 -7.69 -2.34 -29.81
C VAL A 629 -7.37 -0.86 -29.55
N GLN A 630 -6.65 -0.21 -30.46
CA GLN A 630 -6.31 1.22 -30.33
C GLN A 630 -7.57 2.12 -30.36
N ARG A 631 -8.58 1.78 -31.17
CA ARG A 631 -9.90 2.46 -31.16
C ARG A 631 -10.68 2.22 -29.88
N PHE A 632 -10.64 1.00 -29.33
CA PHE A 632 -11.22 0.71 -28.03
C PHE A 632 -10.55 1.53 -26.93
N ILE A 633 -9.21 1.50 -26.82
CA ILE A 633 -8.46 2.25 -25.80
C ILE A 633 -8.72 3.76 -25.96
N GLY A 634 -8.52 4.32 -27.15
CA GLY A 634 -8.66 5.76 -27.39
C GLY A 634 -10.09 6.30 -27.29
N PHE A 635 -11.09 5.56 -27.79
CA PHE A 635 -12.45 6.09 -28.05
C PHE A 635 -13.61 5.24 -27.52
N ASP A 636 -13.36 4.17 -26.74
CA ASP A 636 -14.36 3.21 -26.20
C ASP A 636 -15.24 2.56 -27.30
N GLN A 637 -14.68 2.40 -28.50
CA GLN A 637 -15.34 1.81 -29.66
C GLN A 637 -15.14 0.29 -29.73
N GLY A 638 -16.21 -0.43 -30.10
CA GLY A 638 -16.23 -1.88 -30.24
C GLY A 638 -16.63 -2.64 -28.98
N ARG A 639 -16.79 -3.95 -29.10
CA ARG A 639 -17.15 -4.86 -28.00
C ARG A 639 -15.90 -5.60 -27.51
N PRO A 640 -15.38 -5.38 -26.29
CA PRO A 640 -14.20 -6.06 -25.80
C PRO A 640 -14.51 -7.52 -25.36
N LEU A 641 -13.72 -8.47 -25.86
CA LEU A 641 -13.80 -9.90 -25.53
C LEU A 641 -12.42 -10.49 -25.17
N VAL A 642 -12.45 -11.64 -24.50
CA VAL A 642 -11.31 -12.55 -24.25
C VAL A 642 -11.66 -13.97 -24.69
N ARG A 643 -10.67 -14.77 -25.09
CA ARG A 643 -10.85 -16.16 -25.56
C ARG A 643 -10.18 -17.17 -24.63
N GLY A 644 -10.87 -18.25 -24.32
CA GLY A 644 -10.36 -19.42 -23.60
C GLY A 644 -9.35 -20.24 -24.41
N PRO A 645 -8.76 -21.28 -23.79
CA PRO A 645 -7.89 -22.23 -24.49
C PRO A 645 -8.68 -23.05 -25.53
N VAL A 646 -8.01 -23.46 -26.61
CA VAL A 646 -8.64 -24.21 -27.71
C VAL A 646 -8.78 -25.69 -27.32
N LEU A 647 -9.86 -26.03 -26.61
CA LEU A 647 -10.17 -27.38 -26.15
C LEU A 647 -11.21 -28.05 -27.07
N ARG A 648 -10.74 -28.76 -28.11
CA ARG A 648 -11.55 -29.55 -29.06
C ARG A 648 -12.78 -28.80 -29.65
N GLY A 649 -12.56 -27.61 -30.19
CA GLY A 649 -13.60 -26.83 -30.87
C GLY A 649 -13.13 -25.42 -31.19
N ALA A 650 -14.07 -24.51 -31.49
CA ALA A 650 -13.78 -23.09 -31.44
C ALA A 650 -13.51 -22.67 -29.98
N PRO A 651 -12.54 -21.77 -29.71
CA PRO A 651 -12.30 -21.28 -28.37
C PRO A 651 -13.53 -20.56 -27.84
N ARG A 652 -13.89 -20.81 -26.58
CA ARG A 652 -14.94 -20.09 -25.88
C ARG A 652 -14.57 -18.60 -25.81
N GLU A 653 -15.44 -17.72 -26.27
CA GLU A 653 -15.27 -16.27 -26.16
C GLU A 653 -16.22 -15.68 -25.10
N ALA A 654 -15.73 -14.72 -24.32
CA ALA A 654 -16.52 -13.97 -23.34
C ALA A 654 -16.34 -12.46 -23.56
N SER A 655 -17.48 -11.76 -23.63
CA SER A 655 -17.53 -10.30 -23.60
C SER A 655 -17.26 -9.82 -22.17
N LEU A 656 -16.54 -8.72 -21.94
CA LEU A 656 -16.25 -8.24 -20.56
C LEU A 656 -17.50 -7.88 -19.73
N GLN A 657 -18.65 -7.72 -20.38
CA GLN A 657 -19.97 -7.57 -19.73
C GLN A 657 -20.49 -8.88 -19.11
N ASP A 658 -20.03 -10.04 -19.59
CA ASP A 658 -20.25 -11.36 -19.00
C ASP A 658 -19.03 -11.72 -18.14
N THR A 659 -19.00 -11.10 -16.98
CA THR A 659 -17.94 -11.26 -15.97
C THR A 659 -17.83 -12.70 -15.49
N ARG A 660 -18.93 -13.46 -15.42
CA ARG A 660 -18.91 -14.90 -15.07
C ARG A 660 -18.13 -15.69 -16.11
N ALA A 661 -18.47 -15.54 -17.40
CA ALA A 661 -17.75 -16.24 -18.47
C ALA A 661 -16.27 -15.83 -18.56
N CYS A 662 -15.93 -14.58 -18.24
CA CYS A 662 -14.53 -14.15 -18.14
C CYS A 662 -13.76 -14.84 -16.99
N MET A 663 -14.41 -15.08 -15.85
CA MET A 663 -13.79 -15.81 -14.72
C MET A 663 -13.66 -17.30 -15.03
N GLU A 664 -14.65 -17.89 -15.71
CA GLU A 664 -14.59 -19.28 -16.17
C GLU A 664 -13.45 -19.46 -17.19
N ILE A 665 -13.29 -18.57 -18.18
CA ILE A 665 -12.13 -18.55 -19.09
C ILE A 665 -10.80 -18.46 -18.34
N SER A 666 -10.72 -17.61 -17.29
CA SER A 666 -9.48 -17.45 -16.50
C SER A 666 -9.11 -18.74 -15.75
N GLN A 667 -10.10 -19.47 -15.21
CA GLN A 667 -9.90 -20.80 -14.64
C GLN A 667 -9.56 -21.87 -15.68
N GLU A 668 -10.20 -21.82 -16.86
CA GLU A 668 -9.92 -22.74 -17.98
C GLU A 668 -8.45 -22.60 -18.41
N ILE A 669 -7.90 -21.39 -18.48
CA ILE A 669 -6.47 -21.14 -18.78
C ILE A 669 -5.55 -21.77 -17.72
N LEU A 670 -5.82 -21.54 -16.43
CA LEU A 670 -5.03 -22.13 -15.33
C LEU A 670 -5.08 -23.66 -15.35
N ARG A 671 -6.27 -24.25 -15.50
CA ARG A 671 -6.46 -25.72 -15.49
C ARG A 671 -5.94 -26.40 -16.75
N ALA A 672 -6.02 -25.75 -17.91
CA ALA A 672 -5.54 -26.30 -19.19
C ALA A 672 -4.01 -26.46 -19.23
N ASN A 673 -3.26 -25.75 -18.36
CA ASN A 673 -1.82 -25.93 -18.25
C ASN A 673 -1.43 -27.20 -17.47
N VAL A 674 -2.34 -27.82 -16.69
CA VAL A 674 -2.02 -28.98 -15.82
C VAL A 674 -2.12 -30.31 -16.60
N SER A 675 -1.00 -30.97 -16.87
CA SER A 675 -0.92 -32.14 -17.77
C SER A 675 -1.59 -33.41 -17.26
N HIS A 676 -1.86 -33.48 -15.96
CA HIS A 676 -2.19 -34.73 -15.26
C HIS A 676 -3.54 -34.69 -14.51
N GLY A 677 -4.41 -33.74 -14.86
CA GLY A 677 -5.76 -33.64 -14.30
C GLY A 677 -5.80 -33.04 -12.88
N LYS A 678 -6.98 -33.09 -12.25
CA LYS A 678 -7.26 -32.30 -11.04
C LYS A 678 -6.32 -32.66 -9.87
N GLU A 679 -6.09 -33.94 -9.59
CA GLU A 679 -5.22 -34.40 -8.48
C GLU A 679 -3.77 -33.90 -8.60
N ALA A 680 -3.31 -33.60 -9.82
CA ALA A 680 -1.97 -33.08 -10.07
C ALA A 680 -1.85 -31.56 -9.85
N THR A 681 -2.95 -30.82 -9.76
CA THR A 681 -2.96 -29.35 -9.68
C THR A 681 -2.15 -28.86 -8.47
N PRO A 682 -1.23 -27.87 -8.63
CA PRO A 682 -0.53 -27.26 -7.50
C PRO A 682 -1.53 -26.57 -6.55
N PRO A 683 -1.39 -26.67 -5.21
CA PRO A 683 -2.41 -26.16 -4.28
C PRO A 683 -2.67 -24.65 -4.44
N ILE A 684 -1.63 -23.84 -4.73
CA ILE A 684 -1.80 -22.42 -5.02
C ILE A 684 -2.67 -22.17 -6.26
N VAL A 685 -2.57 -22.99 -7.30
CA VAL A 685 -3.37 -22.86 -8.53
C VAL A 685 -4.84 -23.23 -8.25
N GLU A 686 -5.09 -24.26 -7.42
CA GLU A 686 -6.44 -24.62 -7.00
C GLU A 686 -7.09 -23.52 -6.16
N ASN A 687 -6.36 -22.98 -5.16
CA ASN A 687 -6.85 -21.87 -4.33
C ASN A 687 -7.18 -20.61 -5.17
N LEU A 688 -6.32 -20.26 -6.13
CA LEU A 688 -6.56 -19.15 -7.05
C LEU A 688 -7.77 -19.40 -7.96
N CYS A 689 -7.97 -20.65 -8.43
CA CYS A 689 -9.18 -21.00 -9.19
C CYS A 689 -10.45 -20.83 -8.34
N HIS A 690 -10.42 -21.16 -7.04
CA HIS A 690 -11.55 -20.97 -6.14
C HIS A 690 -11.89 -19.49 -5.92
N LEU A 691 -10.89 -18.63 -5.70
CA LEU A 691 -11.10 -17.18 -5.63
C LEU A 691 -11.71 -16.61 -6.92
N ILE A 692 -11.17 -16.99 -8.08
CA ILE A 692 -11.68 -16.57 -9.39
C ILE A 692 -13.13 -17.08 -9.59
N GLN A 693 -13.46 -18.27 -9.10
CA GLN A 693 -14.83 -18.80 -9.14
C GLN A 693 -15.79 -17.95 -8.28
N GLN A 694 -15.40 -17.62 -7.05
CA GLN A 694 -16.21 -16.78 -6.14
C GLN A 694 -16.49 -15.40 -6.74
N LEU A 695 -15.52 -14.78 -7.43
CA LEU A 695 -15.75 -13.56 -8.21
C LEU A 695 -16.80 -13.77 -9.31
N GLY A 696 -16.74 -14.88 -10.05
CA GLY A 696 -17.68 -15.21 -11.12
C GLY A 696 -19.12 -15.41 -10.61
N ASP A 697 -19.29 -16.18 -9.55
CA ASP A 697 -20.60 -16.47 -8.95
C ASP A 697 -21.23 -15.20 -8.34
N ALA A 698 -20.44 -14.34 -7.69
CA ALA A 698 -20.89 -13.05 -7.18
C ALA A 698 -21.46 -12.12 -8.27
N ALA A 699 -20.80 -12.06 -9.44
CA ALA A 699 -21.25 -11.19 -10.52
C ALA A 699 -22.44 -11.75 -11.32
N TRP A 700 -22.70 -13.06 -11.23
CA TRP A 700 -23.88 -13.69 -11.82
C TRP A 700 -25.17 -13.34 -11.06
N ALA A 701 -25.16 -13.41 -9.73
CA ALA A 701 -26.31 -13.04 -8.90
C ALA A 701 -26.67 -11.54 -9.04
N VAL A 702 -25.67 -10.68 -9.20
CA VAL A 702 -25.77 -9.28 -9.63
C VAL A 702 -26.54 -9.09 -10.96
N GLY A 703 -26.49 -10.06 -11.87
CA GLY A 703 -27.18 -10.02 -13.16
C GLY A 703 -28.66 -10.39 -13.12
N LEU A 704 -29.12 -11.17 -12.13
CA LEU A 704 -30.51 -11.60 -12.04
C LEU A 704 -31.41 -10.54 -11.38
N ALA A 705 -30.92 -9.87 -10.34
CA ALA A 705 -31.66 -8.81 -9.64
C ALA A 705 -32.13 -7.70 -10.60
N THR A 706 -31.28 -7.30 -11.55
CA THR A 706 -31.58 -6.24 -12.54
C THR A 706 -32.62 -6.63 -13.60
N VAL A 707 -32.92 -7.91 -13.80
CA VAL A 707 -33.92 -8.37 -14.78
C VAL A 707 -35.33 -8.45 -14.14
N ILE A 708 -35.40 -8.77 -12.85
CA ILE A 708 -36.66 -9.02 -12.13
C ILE A 708 -37.41 -7.73 -11.81
N MET A 709 -36.72 -6.59 -11.62
CA MET A 709 -37.33 -5.31 -11.27
C MET A 709 -38.15 -4.63 -12.39
N SER A 710 -38.24 -5.22 -13.58
CA SER A 710 -39.04 -4.67 -14.70
C SER A 710 -40.50 -5.15 -14.76
N ALA A 711 -40.91 -6.06 -13.87
CA ALA A 711 -42.23 -6.70 -13.96
C ALA A 711 -42.86 -7.02 -12.58
N SER A 712 -43.51 -6.03 -11.95
CA SER A 712 -44.77 -6.19 -11.19
C SER A 712 -45.19 -4.86 -10.52
N GLU A 713 -46.24 -4.21 -11.04
CA GLU A 713 -46.96 -3.17 -10.29
C GLU A 713 -48.07 -3.77 -9.41
N THR A 714 -48.44 -3.07 -8.33
CA THR A 714 -49.51 -3.38 -7.34
C THR A 714 -49.21 -4.63 -6.47
N VAL A 715 -49.31 -4.60 -5.14
CA VAL A 715 -50.53 -4.41 -4.31
C VAL A 715 -50.18 -3.79 -2.95
N THR A 716 -51.17 -3.15 -2.32
CA THR A 716 -51.04 -2.26 -1.15
C THR A 716 -51.14 -2.90 0.24
N SER A 717 -50.55 -2.19 1.22
CA SER A 717 -51.10 -1.99 2.58
C SER A 717 -51.25 -3.18 3.53
N THR A 718 -50.19 -3.44 4.30
CA THR A 718 -50.25 -3.65 5.77
C THR A 718 -48.83 -3.65 6.35
N ALA A 719 -47.88 -4.27 5.66
CA ALA A 719 -46.44 -4.23 6.02
C ALA A 719 -45.89 -2.79 6.09
N ALA A 720 -46.39 -1.88 5.24
CA ALA A 720 -45.91 -0.50 5.12
C ALA A 720 -45.79 0.25 6.45
N ILE A 721 -46.70 0.06 7.42
CA ILE A 721 -46.65 0.81 8.69
C ILE A 721 -45.50 0.33 9.57
N ALA A 722 -45.27 -0.99 9.65
CA ALA A 722 -44.16 -1.57 10.41
C ALA A 722 -42.81 -1.32 9.71
N THR A 723 -42.76 -1.49 8.39
CA THR A 723 -41.57 -1.19 7.58
C THR A 723 -41.23 0.30 7.64
N THR A 724 -42.21 1.21 7.62
CA THR A 724 -41.95 2.66 7.77
C THR A 724 -41.39 2.96 9.15
N ALA A 725 -41.90 2.36 10.24
CA ALA A 725 -41.32 2.58 11.57
C ALA A 725 -39.86 2.09 11.68
N ALA A 726 -39.55 0.91 11.13
CA ALA A 726 -38.20 0.34 11.13
C ALA A 726 -37.23 1.12 10.21
N VAL A 727 -37.66 1.45 8.99
CA VAL A 727 -36.89 2.28 8.04
C VAL A 727 -36.68 3.68 8.59
N VAL A 728 -37.71 4.34 9.15
CA VAL A 728 -37.53 5.64 9.82
C VAL A 728 -36.53 5.52 10.97
N THR A 729 -36.57 4.46 11.77
CA THR A 729 -35.60 4.28 12.86
C THR A 729 -34.18 4.04 12.35
N ALA A 730 -33.98 3.17 11.35
CA ALA A 730 -32.67 2.87 10.78
C ALA A 730 -32.11 4.05 9.95
N SER A 731 -32.95 4.71 9.15
CA SER A 731 -32.60 5.95 8.47
C SER A 731 -32.31 7.08 9.47
N ILE A 732 -33.05 7.23 10.57
CA ILE A 732 -32.67 8.14 11.65
C ILE A 732 -31.33 7.75 12.25
N PHE A 733 -31.00 6.46 12.39
CA PHE A 733 -29.72 6.02 12.96
C PHE A 733 -28.53 6.24 12.00
N ILE A 734 -28.72 6.01 10.70
CA ILE A 734 -27.70 6.22 9.67
C ILE A 734 -27.53 7.70 9.34
N LEU A 735 -28.64 8.44 9.15
CA LEU A 735 -28.58 9.90 9.07
C LEU A 735 -27.98 10.46 10.35
N SER A 736 -28.35 10.03 11.55
CA SER A 736 -27.70 10.55 12.76
C SER A 736 -26.23 10.13 12.87
N ARG A 737 -25.78 8.98 12.35
CA ARG A 737 -24.34 8.70 12.28
C ARG A 737 -23.61 9.68 11.34
N GLU A 738 -24.07 9.88 10.11
CA GLU A 738 -23.45 10.81 9.14
C GLU A 738 -23.64 12.29 9.52
N VAL A 739 -24.79 12.64 10.09
CA VAL A 739 -25.12 13.98 10.57
C VAL A 739 -24.38 14.31 11.86
N LEU A 740 -23.97 13.32 12.66
CA LEU A 740 -23.31 13.56 13.94
C LEU A 740 -21.80 13.24 13.94
N TRP A 741 -21.24 12.47 13.00
CA TRP A 741 -19.79 12.27 12.79
C TRP A 741 -19.35 12.59 11.33
N PRO A 742 -19.22 13.87 10.96
CA PRO A 742 -18.83 14.26 9.61
C PRO A 742 -17.33 14.04 9.38
N ARG A 743 -16.98 13.56 8.17
CA ARG A 743 -15.60 13.62 7.70
C ARG A 743 -15.26 15.06 7.30
N TRP A 744 -14.28 15.66 7.98
CA TRP A 744 -13.76 16.98 7.59
C TRP A 744 -12.99 16.91 6.27
N ALA A 745 -13.05 17.98 5.47
CA ALA A 745 -12.24 18.09 4.26
C ALA A 745 -10.77 18.32 4.63
N LYS A 746 -9.84 17.76 3.83
CA LYS A 746 -8.39 17.89 4.02
C LYS A 746 -7.94 19.34 4.30
N VAL A 747 -8.42 20.29 3.48
CA VAL A 747 -8.17 21.73 3.68
C VAL A 747 -9.48 22.45 3.98
N LEU A 748 -9.58 23.00 5.19
CA LEU A 748 -10.70 23.81 5.68
C LEU A 748 -10.37 25.29 5.46
N ARG A 749 -10.87 25.86 4.35
CA ARG A 749 -10.46 27.18 3.87
C ARG A 749 -10.64 28.31 4.90
N SER A 750 -9.61 29.13 5.03
CA SER A 750 -9.56 30.25 5.97
C SER A 750 -10.50 31.41 5.56
N PRO A 751 -10.83 32.32 6.49
CA PRO A 751 -11.63 33.50 6.21
C PRO A 751 -11.09 34.36 5.07
N LEU A 752 -9.78 34.33 4.80
CA LEU A 752 -9.16 35.09 3.70
C LEU A 752 -9.68 34.64 2.33
N LYS A 753 -10.01 33.35 2.20
CA LYS A 753 -10.53 32.73 0.97
C LYS A 753 -12.06 32.60 0.95
N THR A 754 -12.74 32.73 2.10
CA THR A 754 -14.18 32.46 2.24
C THR A 754 -15.02 33.67 2.65
N THR A 755 -14.56 34.47 3.60
CA THR A 755 -15.31 35.59 4.22
C THR A 755 -14.84 36.94 3.70
N ILE A 756 -13.54 37.22 3.73
CA ILE A 756 -12.95 38.51 3.34
C ILE A 756 -13.35 38.94 1.92
N PRO A 757 -13.38 38.07 0.89
CA PRO A 757 -13.78 38.47 -0.46
C PRO A 757 -15.26 38.88 -0.60
N ARG A 758 -16.08 38.67 0.45
CA ARG A 758 -17.51 39.01 0.50
C ARG A 758 -17.79 40.28 1.31
N LEU A 759 -16.80 40.81 2.02
CA LEU A 759 -16.91 42.04 2.79
C LEU A 759 -16.53 43.24 1.90
N THR A 760 -17.19 44.38 2.12
CA THR A 760 -16.73 45.65 1.57
C THR A 760 -15.40 46.07 2.22
N LYS A 761 -14.71 47.02 1.60
CA LYS A 761 -13.47 47.60 2.16
C LYS A 761 -13.70 48.26 3.53
N GLU A 762 -14.90 48.76 3.79
CA GLU A 762 -15.21 49.42 5.06
C GLU A 762 -15.55 48.41 6.16
N GLU A 763 -16.31 47.35 5.85
CA GLU A 763 -16.52 46.23 6.78
C GLU A 763 -15.21 45.50 7.11
N THR A 764 -14.30 45.37 6.13
CA THR A 764 -12.97 44.77 6.35
C THR A 764 -12.12 45.59 7.33
N ARG A 765 -12.21 46.94 7.26
CA ARG A 765 -11.54 47.87 8.20
C ARG A 765 -12.14 47.86 9.61
N GLN A 766 -13.37 47.37 9.77
CA GLN A 766 -14.03 47.23 11.07
C GLN A 766 -13.71 45.89 11.74
N LEU A 767 -13.01 44.98 11.07
CA LEU A 767 -12.55 43.74 11.68
C LEU A 767 -11.51 43.99 12.78
N VAL A 768 -11.66 43.30 13.90
CA VAL A 768 -10.77 43.38 15.06
C VAL A 768 -9.32 43.00 14.73
N TYR A 769 -9.16 42.05 13.81
CA TYR A 769 -7.90 41.62 13.20
C TYR A 769 -8.10 41.72 11.69
N GLN A 770 -7.22 42.46 11.00
CA GLN A 770 -7.31 42.71 9.57
C GLN A 770 -6.28 41.86 8.81
N PRO A 771 -6.54 41.47 7.55
CA PRO A 771 -5.59 40.68 6.77
C PRO A 771 -4.21 41.34 6.63
N ASP A 772 -4.18 42.67 6.59
CA ASP A 772 -3.03 43.56 6.46
C ASP A 772 -2.71 44.31 7.78
N GLN A 773 -3.19 43.79 8.93
CA GLN A 773 -2.94 44.35 10.27
C GLN A 773 -1.45 44.56 10.59
N PHE A 774 -0.58 43.75 9.96
CA PHE A 774 0.86 43.80 10.13
C PHE A 774 1.57 43.88 8.77
N PRO A 775 2.69 44.62 8.69
CA PRO A 775 3.49 44.69 7.46
C PRO A 775 4.09 43.32 7.09
N GLY A 776 4.35 43.14 5.79
CA GLY A 776 4.98 41.92 5.27
C GLY A 776 4.08 40.68 5.33
N ALA A 777 2.76 40.86 5.29
CA ALA A 777 1.79 39.78 5.17
C ALA A 777 2.01 38.98 3.87
N ARG A 778 2.19 37.66 3.98
CA ARG A 778 2.37 36.73 2.85
C ARG A 778 1.61 35.42 3.08
N ASP A 779 1.04 34.89 2.01
CA ASP A 779 0.36 33.60 1.98
C ASP A 779 1.28 32.54 1.38
N VAL A 780 1.58 31.50 2.17
CA VAL A 780 2.45 30.40 1.78
C VAL A 780 1.59 29.18 1.47
N GLU A 781 1.44 28.84 0.20
CA GLU A 781 0.73 27.61 -0.18
C GLU A 781 1.56 26.36 0.17
N THR A 782 0.93 25.38 0.82
CA THR A 782 1.57 24.13 1.27
C THR A 782 0.67 22.92 1.00
N PRO A 783 1.18 21.67 1.09
CA PRO A 783 0.36 20.45 0.98
C PRO A 783 -0.78 20.33 2.02
N TYR A 784 -0.78 21.18 3.05
CA TYR A 784 -1.78 21.26 4.13
C TYR A 784 -2.78 22.41 3.95
N GLY A 785 -2.61 23.26 2.94
CA GLY A 785 -3.33 24.53 2.76
C GLY A 785 -2.40 25.75 2.88
N SER A 786 -2.96 26.96 2.83
CA SER A 786 -2.15 28.19 2.96
C SER A 786 -1.84 28.54 4.41
N ILE A 787 -0.60 28.92 4.70
CA ILE A 787 -0.18 29.55 5.95
C ILE A 787 -0.14 31.07 5.76
N ARG A 788 -0.76 31.83 6.66
CA ARG A 788 -0.55 33.27 6.75
C ARG A 788 0.69 33.55 7.62
N VAL A 789 1.67 34.22 7.03
CA VAL A 789 2.91 34.66 7.70
C VAL A 789 3.01 36.18 7.62
N TYR A 790 3.56 36.81 8.65
CA TYR A 790 3.87 38.24 8.67
C TYR A 790 5.34 38.41 9.02
N GLU A 791 6.10 39.09 8.16
CA GLU A 791 7.56 39.16 8.23
C GLU A 791 8.05 40.58 7.91
N PHE A 792 8.66 41.24 8.89
CA PHE A 792 8.93 42.68 8.85
C PHE A 792 10.06 43.05 9.83
N GLY A 793 10.60 44.26 9.70
CA GLY A 793 11.75 44.75 10.44
C GLY A 793 12.99 44.90 9.55
N PRO A 794 14.16 45.28 10.11
CA PRO A 794 15.41 45.34 9.36
C PRO A 794 15.85 43.96 8.89
N GLU A 795 16.22 43.81 7.61
CA GLU A 795 16.67 42.53 7.01
C GLU A 795 17.97 41.99 7.63
N ASP A 796 18.80 42.89 8.17
CA ASP A 796 20.03 42.64 8.92
C ASP A 796 19.83 42.55 10.45
N GLY A 797 18.58 42.71 10.92
CA GLY A 797 18.22 42.65 12.33
C GLY A 797 18.34 41.26 12.96
N GLN A 798 18.24 41.20 14.30
CA GLN A 798 18.14 39.91 14.99
C GLN A 798 16.81 39.24 14.64
N LYS A 799 16.89 38.04 14.06
CA LYS A 799 15.74 37.26 13.64
C LYS A 799 15.01 36.68 14.85
N VAL A 800 13.71 36.96 14.98
CA VAL A 800 12.85 36.45 16.05
C VAL A 800 11.58 35.85 15.45
N ILE A 801 11.24 34.63 15.85
CA ILE A 801 9.97 33.97 15.55
C ILE A 801 9.14 33.96 16.82
N PHE A 802 7.85 34.28 16.76
CA PHE A 802 6.94 34.01 17.86
C PHE A 802 5.79 33.11 17.45
N VAL A 803 5.31 32.33 18.42
CA VAL A 803 4.28 31.30 18.24
C VAL A 803 3.18 31.53 19.28
N HIS A 804 1.95 31.71 18.82
CA HIS A 804 0.81 32.07 19.66
C HIS A 804 0.11 30.85 20.31
N GLY A 805 -0.85 31.12 21.20
CA GLY A 805 -1.61 30.11 21.94
C GLY A 805 -2.71 29.39 21.13
N ILE A 806 -3.35 28.41 21.78
CA ILE A 806 -4.28 27.43 21.19
C ILE A 806 -5.62 28.01 20.69
N THR A 807 -6.18 28.99 21.42
CA THR A 807 -7.48 29.62 21.16
C THR A 807 -7.38 30.89 20.30
N THR A 808 -6.18 31.34 19.97
CA THR A 808 -5.87 32.71 19.53
C THR A 808 -5.19 32.75 18.17
N SER A 809 -4.96 33.94 17.61
CA SER A 809 -4.08 34.17 16.45
C SER A 809 -2.88 35.04 16.82
N CYS A 810 -2.02 35.39 15.87
CA CYS A 810 -0.82 36.18 16.13
C CYS A 810 -1.10 37.59 16.71
N ILE A 811 -2.33 38.11 16.59
CA ILE A 811 -2.76 39.39 17.19
C ILE A 811 -2.55 39.46 18.71
N THR A 812 -2.57 38.32 19.41
CA THR A 812 -2.33 38.28 20.87
C THR A 812 -0.93 38.71 21.29
N LEU A 813 0.01 38.71 20.35
CA LEU A 813 1.39 39.14 20.59
C LEU A 813 1.66 40.57 20.11
N LEU A 814 0.66 41.30 19.59
CA LEU A 814 0.79 42.66 19.00
C LEU A 814 1.65 43.64 19.81
N TYR A 815 1.56 43.63 21.14
CA TYR A 815 2.33 44.53 22.01
C TYR A 815 3.76 44.05 22.33
N ILE A 816 4.16 42.89 21.80
CA ILE A 816 5.49 42.31 21.92
C ILE A 816 6.14 42.17 20.53
N ALA A 817 5.45 41.55 19.54
CA ALA A 817 5.76 41.58 18.10
C ALA A 817 4.66 40.94 17.22
N ASN A 818 4.76 41.12 15.90
CA ASN A 818 3.86 40.53 14.90
C ASN A 818 4.41 39.19 14.35
N ASN A 819 3.52 38.26 13.97
CA ASN A 819 3.88 36.82 13.86
C ASN A 819 3.02 36.01 12.89
N LEU A 820 3.38 34.74 12.65
CA LEU A 820 2.62 33.79 11.82
C LEU A 820 1.35 33.27 12.52
N ASP A 821 0.34 32.89 11.72
CA ASP A 821 -0.89 32.25 12.20
C ASP A 821 -0.81 30.72 12.12
N LEU A 822 -1.04 30.01 13.22
CA LEU A 822 -1.11 28.54 13.26
C LEU A 822 -2.27 28.00 12.41
N PHE A 823 -2.14 26.77 11.88
CA PHE A 823 -3.21 26.14 11.09
C PHE A 823 -4.56 26.17 11.80
N GLY A 824 -5.60 26.55 11.05
CA GLY A 824 -6.97 26.75 11.55
C GLY A 824 -7.20 28.03 12.35
N ARG A 825 -6.22 28.90 12.55
CA ARG A 825 -6.33 30.18 13.26
C ARG A 825 -6.03 31.34 12.31
N GLY A 826 -6.51 32.53 12.67
CA GLY A 826 -6.15 33.74 11.96
C GLY A 826 -6.63 33.74 10.51
N TYR A 827 -5.69 33.83 9.58
CA TYR A 827 -5.95 33.67 8.14
C TYR A 827 -5.29 32.42 7.50
N SER A 828 -4.74 31.51 8.30
CA SER A 828 -4.23 30.22 7.83
C SER A 828 -5.35 29.22 7.57
N ASP A 829 -5.26 28.41 6.51
CA ASP A 829 -6.20 27.30 6.27
C ASP A 829 -6.16 26.31 7.48
N GLY A 830 -7.27 25.63 7.75
CA GLY A 830 -7.30 24.53 8.73
C GLY A 830 -7.02 23.17 8.08
N VAL A 831 -6.42 22.25 8.83
CA VAL A 831 -6.12 20.90 8.34
C VAL A 831 -7.13 19.92 8.91
N GLY A 832 -8.02 19.36 8.08
CA GLY A 832 -9.15 18.57 8.56
C GLY A 832 -8.90 17.07 8.70
N ASP A 833 -7.88 16.52 8.03
CA ASP A 833 -7.65 15.09 7.86
C ASP A 833 -6.53 14.49 8.73
N ILE A 834 -5.76 15.30 9.45
CA ILE A 834 -4.66 14.85 10.33
C ILE A 834 -4.64 15.53 11.72
N PRO A 835 -4.00 14.90 12.73
CA PRO A 835 -3.89 15.47 14.08
C PRO A 835 -3.08 16.77 14.15
N HIS A 836 -3.57 17.75 14.93
CA HIS A 836 -2.82 18.97 15.26
C HIS A 836 -1.84 18.74 16.42
N ASP A 837 -0.82 17.94 16.16
CA ASP A 837 0.25 17.60 17.10
C ASP A 837 1.53 18.46 16.91
N ALA A 838 2.56 18.19 17.71
CA ALA A 838 3.82 18.92 17.65
C ALA A 838 4.54 18.77 16.29
N ARG A 839 4.38 17.64 15.60
CA ARG A 839 5.00 17.37 14.30
C ARG A 839 4.39 18.26 13.22
N LEU A 840 3.07 18.42 13.22
CA LEU A 840 2.37 19.32 12.30
C LEU A 840 2.84 20.76 12.47
N TYR A 841 2.91 21.26 13.72
CA TYR A 841 3.28 22.65 13.97
C TYR A 841 4.78 22.94 13.79
N VAL A 842 5.68 22.02 14.14
CA VAL A 842 7.11 22.15 13.78
C VAL A 842 7.28 22.17 12.27
N THR A 843 6.55 21.34 11.53
CA THR A 843 6.52 21.38 10.06
C THR A 843 5.98 22.72 9.54
N GLN A 844 4.92 23.26 10.17
CA GLN A 844 4.37 24.57 9.81
C GLN A 844 5.41 25.70 9.98
N MET A 845 6.16 25.70 11.08
CA MET A 845 7.26 26.65 11.32
C MET A 845 8.34 26.53 10.24
N LEU A 846 8.79 25.31 9.91
CA LEU A 846 9.80 25.09 8.87
C LEU A 846 9.33 25.57 7.49
N LEU A 847 8.06 25.37 7.13
CA LEU A 847 7.47 25.85 5.87
C LEU A 847 7.37 27.39 5.83
N ALA A 848 7.02 28.03 6.96
CA ALA A 848 7.00 29.49 7.08
C ALA A 848 8.41 30.10 6.96
N LEU A 849 9.43 29.44 7.50
CA LEU A 849 10.84 29.88 7.41
C LEU A 849 11.43 29.66 6.02
N ALA A 850 11.21 28.50 5.41
CA ALA A 850 11.72 28.16 4.08
C ALA A 850 11.10 29.00 2.95
N SER A 851 10.02 29.73 3.23
CA SER A 851 9.34 30.64 2.29
C SER A 851 9.70 32.12 2.50
N SER A 852 10.63 32.43 3.41
CA SER A 852 11.21 33.77 3.56
C SER A 852 12.27 34.04 2.48
N PRO A 853 12.44 35.29 2.01
CA PRO A 853 13.60 35.70 1.21
C PRO A 853 14.91 35.78 2.02
N LEU A 854 14.86 35.78 3.36
CA LEU A 854 16.02 35.86 4.25
C LEU A 854 16.47 34.46 4.68
N SER A 855 17.77 34.28 4.94
CA SER A 855 18.26 33.03 5.54
C SER A 855 17.95 32.96 7.03
N TRP A 856 16.95 32.14 7.39
CA TRP A 856 16.62 31.82 8.79
C TRP A 856 17.40 30.60 9.33
N THR A 857 18.09 29.83 8.47
CA THR A 857 18.87 28.66 8.88
C THR A 857 20.35 28.99 9.09
N GLY A 858 21.01 28.25 10.00
CA GLY A 858 22.40 28.46 10.41
C GLY A 858 22.59 28.15 11.90
N ASN A 859 23.81 28.29 12.42
CA ASN A 859 24.05 28.21 13.86
C ASN A 859 23.70 29.54 14.54
N GLU A 860 22.97 29.49 15.66
CA GLU A 860 22.46 30.64 16.41
C GLU A 860 21.72 31.67 15.52
N SER A 861 21.02 31.20 14.48
CA SER A 861 20.44 32.04 13.42
C SER A 861 19.13 32.74 13.77
N MET A 862 18.43 32.29 14.83
CA MET A 862 17.12 32.82 15.25
C MET A 862 16.92 32.79 16.77
N ASN A 863 16.08 33.68 17.27
CA ASN A 863 15.45 33.58 18.58
C ASN A 863 14.00 33.10 18.43
N ILE A 864 13.46 32.36 19.41
CA ILE A 864 12.06 31.88 19.39
C ILE A 864 11.35 32.28 20.68
N ILE A 865 10.13 32.81 20.56
CA ILE A 865 9.26 33.20 21.69
C ILE A 865 7.91 32.46 21.56
N GLY A 866 7.61 31.55 22.49
CA GLY A 866 6.39 30.75 22.44
C GLY A 866 5.45 31.05 23.59
N TYR A 867 4.19 31.40 23.31
CA TYR A 867 3.15 31.63 24.31
C TYR A 867 2.16 30.46 24.41
N SER A 868 1.89 29.97 25.63
CA SER A 868 0.91 28.90 25.89
C SER A 868 1.22 27.65 25.05
N LEU A 869 0.30 27.18 24.21
CA LEU A 869 0.56 26.10 23.23
C LEU A 869 1.78 26.40 22.32
N GLY A 870 1.97 27.66 21.91
CA GLY A 870 3.15 28.09 21.17
C GLY A 870 4.45 27.90 21.93
N GLY A 871 4.41 27.95 23.27
CA GLY A 871 5.54 27.59 24.14
C GLY A 871 5.85 26.09 24.08
N GLY A 872 4.84 25.23 24.11
CA GLY A 872 5.01 23.78 23.92
C GLY A 872 5.57 23.44 22.53
N ILE A 873 5.09 24.11 21.48
CA ILE A 873 5.61 23.97 20.11
C ILE A 873 7.07 24.45 20.01
N ALA A 874 7.38 25.62 20.59
CA ALA A 874 8.73 26.20 20.61
C ALA A 874 9.73 25.31 21.36
N ALA A 875 9.33 24.67 22.45
CA ALA A 875 10.14 23.68 23.17
C ALA A 875 10.48 22.48 22.28
N HIS A 876 9.50 21.93 21.54
CA HIS A 876 9.74 20.87 20.56
C HIS A 876 10.68 21.31 19.42
N PHE A 877 10.48 22.50 18.86
CA PHE A 877 11.35 23.04 17.81
C PHE A 877 12.80 23.21 18.32
N ALA A 878 12.99 23.84 19.48
CA ALA A 878 14.31 24.12 20.05
C ALA A 878 15.02 22.87 20.60
N GLY A 879 14.29 21.83 21.01
CA GLY A 879 14.85 20.52 21.32
C GLY A 879 15.25 19.73 20.08
N THR A 880 14.55 19.90 18.95
CA THR A 880 14.85 19.21 17.67
C THR A 880 15.99 19.90 16.90
N PHE A 881 16.02 21.23 16.90
CA PHE A 881 16.98 22.05 16.16
C PHE A 881 17.80 22.97 17.11
N PRO A 882 18.47 22.45 18.15
CA PRO A 882 19.07 23.26 19.21
C PRO A 882 20.13 24.23 18.69
N HIS A 883 20.87 23.84 17.65
CA HIS A 883 21.91 24.68 17.03
C HIS A 883 21.35 25.91 16.30
N MET A 884 20.11 25.88 15.80
CA MET A 884 19.50 27.03 15.11
C MET A 884 19.02 28.11 16.09
N VAL A 885 18.60 27.70 17.29
CA VAL A 885 17.91 28.57 18.25
C VAL A 885 18.91 29.19 19.23
N LYS A 886 19.26 30.46 18.99
CA LYS A 886 20.15 31.27 19.83
C LYS A 886 19.55 31.54 21.21
N SER A 887 18.30 32.00 21.26
CA SER A 887 17.54 32.25 22.49
C SER A 887 16.14 31.66 22.38
N LEU A 888 15.66 31.05 23.46
CA LEU A 888 14.31 30.52 23.60
C LEU A 888 13.61 31.21 24.77
N VAL A 889 12.45 31.82 24.54
CA VAL A 889 11.62 32.44 25.57
C VAL A 889 10.26 31.74 25.60
N LEU A 890 9.89 31.22 26.76
CA LEU A 890 8.65 30.49 26.97
C LEU A 890 7.73 31.29 27.89
N LEU A 891 6.60 31.77 27.36
CA LEU A 891 5.60 32.57 28.07
C LEU A 891 4.42 31.66 28.46
N ALA A 892 4.26 31.38 29.76
CA ALA A 892 3.27 30.44 30.30
C ALA A 892 3.13 29.13 29.45
N PRO A 893 4.24 28.42 29.15
CA PRO A 893 4.27 27.37 28.13
C PRO A 893 3.43 26.14 28.50
N SER A 894 2.75 25.54 27.52
CA SER A 894 2.10 24.24 27.68
C SER A 894 3.13 23.09 27.73
N GLY A 895 2.66 21.89 28.09
CA GLY A 895 3.41 20.63 27.99
C GLY A 895 3.55 19.88 29.32
N LEU A 896 3.59 20.60 30.44
CA LEU A 896 3.66 20.03 31.79
C LEU A 896 2.36 20.21 32.58
N ILE A 897 1.28 20.64 31.92
CA ILE A 897 -0.04 20.76 32.55
C ILE A 897 -0.48 19.37 33.03
N ARG A 898 -0.75 19.23 34.32
CA ARG A 898 -1.13 17.96 34.95
C ARG A 898 -2.50 17.48 34.44
N ALA A 899 -2.59 16.22 34.05
CA ALA A 899 -3.76 15.67 33.37
C ALA A 899 -5.02 15.61 34.24
N GLU A 900 -4.87 15.61 35.57
CA GLU A 900 -5.98 15.70 36.52
C GLU A 900 -6.72 17.04 36.40
N ARG A 901 -6.04 18.14 36.05
CA ARG A 901 -6.63 19.48 35.93
C ARG A 901 -7.64 19.60 34.79
N PHE A 902 -7.44 18.87 33.69
CA PHE A 902 -8.46 18.76 32.64
C PHE A 902 -9.67 17.93 33.09
N GLY A 903 -9.54 17.12 34.15
CA GLY A 903 -10.55 16.18 34.62
C GLY A 903 -10.62 14.92 33.77
N HIS A 904 -10.61 13.75 34.42
CA HIS A 904 -10.65 12.45 33.73
C HIS A 904 -11.81 12.31 32.74
N ILE A 905 -12.97 12.92 33.07
CA ILE A 905 -14.17 12.93 32.23
C ILE A 905 -13.94 13.74 30.94
N THR A 906 -13.21 14.85 30.98
CA THR A 906 -12.92 15.68 29.80
C THR A 906 -11.95 14.99 28.86
N LYS A 907 -10.84 14.46 29.40
CA LYS A 907 -9.88 13.68 28.62
C LYS A 907 -10.58 12.51 27.94
N PHE A 908 -11.39 11.75 28.69
CA PHE A 908 -12.22 10.68 28.15
C PHE A 908 -13.21 11.18 27.07
N ILE A 909 -13.91 12.29 27.27
CA ILE A 909 -14.89 12.79 26.28
C ILE A 909 -14.23 13.21 24.96
N PHE A 910 -13.07 13.87 25.01
CA PHE A 910 -12.36 14.25 23.81
C PHE A 910 -11.61 13.08 23.15
N SER A 911 -11.16 12.06 23.91
CA SER A 911 -10.36 10.93 23.40
C SER A 911 -11.13 9.64 23.07
N SER A 912 -12.32 9.42 23.66
CA SER A 912 -13.05 8.14 23.54
C SER A 912 -13.89 8.00 22.26
N GLY A 913 -14.15 9.10 21.55
CA GLY A 913 -15.04 9.11 20.38
C GLY A 913 -16.53 8.87 20.69
N VAL A 914 -16.91 8.72 21.98
CA VAL A 914 -18.28 8.38 22.41
C VAL A 914 -19.27 9.51 22.18
N ILE A 915 -18.83 10.77 22.24
CA ILE A 915 -19.68 11.92 21.91
C ILE A 915 -19.58 12.21 20.41
N PRO A 916 -20.71 12.34 19.70
CA PRO A 916 -20.69 12.66 18.28
C PRO A 916 -20.01 13.99 17.96
N GLU A 917 -19.19 13.99 16.91
CA GLU A 917 -18.33 15.12 16.56
C GLU A 917 -19.10 16.41 16.21
N ARG A 918 -20.30 16.38 15.61
CA ARG A 918 -21.13 17.59 15.45
C ARG A 918 -21.73 18.10 16.75
N ILE A 919 -22.06 17.21 17.69
CA ILE A 919 -22.56 17.64 19.01
C ILE A 919 -21.40 18.27 19.78
N LEU A 920 -20.24 17.62 19.80
CA LEU A 920 -19.05 18.14 20.46
C LEU A 920 -18.58 19.46 19.81
N HIS A 921 -18.60 19.56 18.48
CA HIS A 921 -18.36 20.80 17.74
C HIS A 921 -19.37 21.88 18.12
N GLY A 922 -20.68 21.61 18.07
CA GLY A 922 -21.72 22.57 18.43
C GLY A 922 -21.67 23.05 19.88
N LEU A 923 -21.36 22.16 20.84
CA LEU A 923 -21.13 22.50 22.24
C LEU A 923 -19.87 23.36 22.41
N THR A 924 -18.78 23.00 21.72
CA THR A 924 -17.51 23.75 21.74
C THR A 924 -17.69 25.14 21.13
N SER A 925 -18.32 25.27 19.97
CA SER A 925 -18.65 26.55 19.34
C SER A 925 -19.52 27.43 20.24
N ARG A 926 -20.58 26.87 20.85
CA ARG A 926 -21.42 27.62 21.81
C ARG A 926 -20.62 28.07 23.02
N ARG A 927 -19.74 27.22 23.57
CA ARG A 927 -18.93 27.55 24.75
C ARG A 927 -17.90 28.65 24.45
N LEU A 928 -17.22 28.58 23.31
CA LEU A 928 -16.27 29.59 22.82
C LEU A 928 -16.94 30.92 22.48
N GLN A 929 -18.26 30.92 22.22
CA GLN A 929 -19.04 32.15 22.01
C GLN A 929 -19.47 32.84 23.32
N GLN A 930 -19.65 32.10 24.41
CA GLN A 930 -20.20 32.63 25.67
C GLN A 930 -19.17 33.42 26.51
N PRO A 931 -19.50 34.64 27.00
CA PRO A 931 -18.67 35.34 27.98
C PRO A 931 -18.55 34.56 29.30
N ILE A 932 -17.36 34.56 29.90
CA ILE A 932 -17.10 33.90 31.19
C ILE A 932 -17.56 34.82 32.34
N ALA A 933 -18.87 34.93 32.53
CA ALA A 933 -19.47 35.64 33.65
C ALA A 933 -20.10 34.67 34.67
N SER A 934 -19.87 34.91 35.96
CA SER A 934 -20.49 34.26 37.13
C SER A 934 -20.06 32.82 37.52
N SER A 935 -18.78 32.64 37.87
CA SER A 935 -18.34 31.52 38.75
C SER A 935 -18.54 31.86 40.25
N SER A 936 -19.76 32.25 40.65
CA SER A 936 -20.11 32.48 42.06
C SER A 936 -21.60 32.24 42.34
N LYS A 937 -22.04 31.01 42.10
CA LYS A 937 -23.23 30.40 42.74
C LYS A 937 -23.14 28.88 42.63
N VAL A 938 -23.05 28.20 43.77
CA VAL A 938 -23.09 26.73 43.88
C VAL A 938 -24.53 26.26 43.60
N PRO A 939 -24.79 25.40 42.60
CA PRO A 939 -26.11 24.80 42.43
C PRO A 939 -26.36 23.76 43.52
N LYS A 940 -27.49 23.87 44.22
CA LYS A 940 -27.99 22.81 45.11
C LYS A 940 -28.78 21.78 44.30
N GLN A 941 -28.62 20.51 44.71
CA GLN A 941 -29.29 19.28 44.27
C GLN A 941 -28.94 18.74 42.86
N PRO A 942 -28.73 17.40 42.75
CA PRO A 942 -28.51 16.72 41.48
C PRO A 942 -29.82 16.18 40.89
N THR A 943 -30.14 16.54 39.65
CA THR A 943 -31.04 15.77 38.78
C THR A 943 -30.22 14.97 37.75
N PRO A 944 -30.58 13.71 37.46
CA PRO A 944 -29.79 12.87 36.56
C PRO A 944 -30.10 13.19 35.09
N VAL A 945 -29.25 14.00 34.45
CA VAL A 945 -29.30 14.25 32.99
C VAL A 945 -27.92 14.00 32.38
N VAL A 946 -27.84 13.06 31.43
CA VAL A 946 -26.58 12.59 30.82
C VAL A 946 -25.82 13.71 30.08
N HIS A 947 -26.52 14.71 29.53
CA HIS A 947 -25.91 15.83 28.81
C HIS A 947 -25.06 16.77 29.68
N GLY A 948 -25.35 16.91 30.98
CA GLY A 948 -24.64 17.88 31.85
C GLY A 948 -23.14 17.58 32.02
N LYS A 949 -22.72 16.33 31.84
CA LYS A 949 -21.30 15.92 31.93
C LYS A 949 -20.48 16.39 30.71
N ALA A 950 -21.09 16.48 29.53
CA ALA A 950 -20.42 16.93 28.32
C ALA A 950 -20.17 18.44 28.33
N GLU A 951 -21.18 19.22 28.74
CA GLU A 951 -21.03 20.67 28.91
C GLU A 951 -20.01 21.00 30.01
N ALA A 952 -19.98 20.25 31.12
CA ALA A 952 -18.97 20.41 32.16
C ALA A 952 -17.54 20.14 31.65
N ALA A 953 -17.35 19.10 30.84
CA ALA A 953 -16.06 18.79 30.23
C ALA A 953 -15.60 19.85 29.22
N VAL A 954 -16.47 20.26 28.29
CA VAL A 954 -16.18 21.36 27.35
C VAL A 954 -15.92 22.66 28.10
N LYS A 955 -16.61 22.92 29.22
CA LYS A 955 -16.36 24.09 30.07
C LYS A 955 -14.97 24.10 30.71
N VAL A 956 -14.41 22.93 31.06
CA VAL A 956 -13.04 22.81 31.56
C VAL A 956 -12.02 22.95 30.43
N ALA A 957 -12.23 22.29 29.29
CA ALA A 957 -11.34 22.42 28.12
C ALA A 957 -11.32 23.84 27.52
N SER A 958 -12.42 24.59 27.61
CA SER A 958 -12.51 25.99 27.16
C SER A 958 -12.21 27.01 28.27
N ALA A 959 -11.50 26.62 29.33
CA ALA A 959 -10.98 27.56 30.34
C ALA A 959 -9.83 28.42 29.78
N GLU A 960 -9.21 28.01 28.66
CA GLU A 960 -8.11 28.68 27.96
C GLU A 960 -8.56 29.90 27.11
N VAL A 961 -9.66 30.56 27.48
CA VAL A 961 -10.16 31.79 26.85
C VAL A 961 -10.13 32.91 27.89
N PRO A 962 -9.41 34.02 27.66
CA PRO A 962 -9.32 35.13 28.59
C PRO A 962 -10.69 35.62 29.09
N GLY A 963 -10.84 35.73 30.41
CA GLY A 963 -12.10 36.12 31.05
C GLY A 963 -12.29 37.63 31.04
N THR A 964 -13.14 38.14 30.15
CA THR A 964 -13.47 39.58 30.09
C THR A 964 -14.94 39.91 30.34
N VAL A 965 -15.15 41.06 30.97
CA VAL A 965 -16.44 41.57 31.47
C VAL A 965 -17.34 42.03 30.33
N SER A 966 -18.66 41.88 30.48
CA SER A 966 -19.64 42.26 29.46
C SER A 966 -19.84 43.78 29.37
N SER A 967 -19.26 44.41 28.35
CA SER A 967 -19.68 45.71 27.81
C SER A 967 -20.14 45.54 26.35
N SER A 968 -21.24 46.20 25.98
CA SER A 968 -22.04 45.86 24.79
C SER A 968 -21.86 46.80 23.59
N GLU A 969 -20.70 47.43 23.43
CA GLU A 969 -20.40 48.35 22.32
C GLU A 969 -19.01 48.07 21.74
N ASP A 970 -18.96 47.71 20.45
CA ASP A 970 -17.71 47.53 19.71
C ASP A 970 -17.08 48.90 19.38
N SER A 971 -16.10 49.31 20.20
CA SER A 971 -15.27 50.49 19.94
C SER A 971 -13.81 50.08 19.67
N PRO A 972 -13.11 50.70 18.71
CA PRO A 972 -11.67 50.51 18.52
C PRO A 972 -10.82 50.97 19.73
N SER A 973 -11.42 51.64 20.73
CA SER A 973 -10.78 52.04 21.99
C SER A 973 -10.80 50.96 23.09
N LEU A 974 -11.32 49.76 22.83
CA LEU A 974 -11.33 48.67 23.82
C LEU A 974 -9.93 48.07 24.02
N PRO A 975 -9.56 47.65 25.25
CA PRO A 975 -8.33 46.90 25.53
C PRO A 975 -8.17 45.64 24.66
N ILE A 976 -6.93 45.25 24.37
CA ILE A 976 -6.66 44.18 23.39
C ILE A 976 -7.23 42.83 23.82
N GLU A 977 -7.24 42.53 25.11
CA GLU A 977 -7.76 41.29 25.68
C GLU A 977 -9.28 41.15 25.45
N GLN A 978 -10.01 42.27 25.50
CA GLN A 978 -11.44 42.31 25.20
C GLN A 978 -11.70 42.15 23.69
N ARG A 979 -10.89 42.84 22.88
CA ARG A 979 -10.89 42.71 21.41
C ARG A 979 -10.59 41.26 20.99
N VAL A 980 -9.61 40.60 21.59
CA VAL A 980 -9.26 39.20 21.32
C VAL A 980 -10.43 38.27 21.63
N THR A 981 -11.16 38.48 22.73
CA THR A 981 -12.40 37.73 23.01
C THR A 981 -13.44 37.91 21.88
N HIS A 982 -13.60 39.12 21.33
CA HIS A 982 -14.49 39.37 20.19
C HIS A 982 -13.98 38.70 18.91
N TYR A 983 -12.67 38.71 18.67
CA TYR A 983 -12.05 38.03 17.54
C TYR A 983 -12.16 36.49 17.62
N VAL A 984 -12.08 35.89 18.81
CA VAL A 984 -12.33 34.45 18.99
C VAL A 984 -13.78 34.10 18.62
N ARG A 985 -14.77 34.89 19.04
CA ARG A 985 -16.18 34.72 18.61
C ARG A 985 -16.33 34.83 17.09
N TRP A 986 -15.59 35.74 16.47
CA TRP A 986 -15.55 35.91 15.02
C TRP A 986 -14.90 34.70 14.31
N MET A 987 -13.81 34.13 14.83
CA MET A 987 -13.22 32.89 14.30
C MET A 987 -14.18 31.71 14.38
N VAL A 988 -14.89 31.51 15.50
CA VAL A 988 -15.90 30.44 15.64
C VAL A 988 -17.01 30.53 14.59
N THR A 989 -17.32 31.74 14.11
CA THR A 989 -18.40 32.00 13.14
C THR A 989 -17.93 32.03 11.69
N HIS A 990 -16.70 32.46 11.42
CA HIS A 990 -16.21 32.70 10.04
C HIS A 990 -15.06 31.78 9.61
N HIS A 991 -14.36 31.12 10.54
CA HIS A 991 -13.20 30.28 10.25
C HIS A 991 -13.55 28.79 10.30
N LEU A 992 -13.81 28.17 9.14
CA LEU A 992 -14.20 26.76 9.01
C LEU A 992 -13.24 25.79 9.74
N GLY A 993 -11.94 26.09 9.72
CA GLY A 993 -10.91 25.30 10.40
C GLY A 993 -10.79 25.47 11.92
N PHE A 994 -11.36 26.51 12.54
CA PHE A 994 -10.97 26.92 13.91
C PHE A 994 -11.40 25.94 14.99
N VAL A 995 -12.69 25.62 15.05
CA VAL A 995 -13.21 24.70 16.08
C VAL A 995 -12.70 23.26 15.88
N PRO A 996 -12.62 22.71 14.65
CA PRO A 996 -11.95 21.42 14.41
C PRO A 996 -10.47 21.41 14.86
N ALA A 997 -9.70 22.46 14.54
CA ALA A 997 -8.30 22.56 14.94
C ALA A 997 -8.14 22.69 16.47
N PHE A 998 -9.00 23.45 17.13
CA PHE A 998 -9.06 23.53 18.60
C PHE A 998 -9.36 22.16 19.23
N MET A 999 -10.41 21.46 18.78
CA MET A 999 -10.77 20.12 19.25
C MET A 999 -9.64 19.10 19.02
N SER A 1000 -8.92 19.20 17.89
CA SER A 1000 -7.76 18.36 17.57
C SER A 1000 -6.58 18.65 18.51
N CYS A 1001 -6.32 19.92 18.85
CA CYS A 1001 -5.28 20.28 19.81
C CYS A 1001 -5.54 19.74 21.22
N ILE A 1002 -6.77 19.83 21.74
CA ILE A 1002 -7.14 19.26 23.05
C ILE A 1002 -6.86 17.74 23.12
N ARG A 1003 -6.91 17.04 21.97
CA ARG A 1003 -6.60 15.60 21.86
C ARG A 1003 -5.11 15.28 21.67
N HIS A 1004 -4.38 16.09 20.90
CA HIS A 1004 -3.10 15.68 20.29
C HIS A 1004 -1.95 16.69 20.41
N ALA A 1005 -2.20 17.95 20.80
CA ALA A 1005 -1.16 18.96 20.92
C ALA A 1005 -0.28 18.73 22.16
N PRO A 1006 0.95 19.31 22.21
CA PRO A 1006 1.86 19.20 23.36
C PRO A 1006 1.38 20.04 24.58
N LEU A 1007 0.20 19.72 25.11
CA LEU A 1007 -0.40 20.36 26.29
C LEU A 1007 0.03 19.69 27.61
N THR A 1008 0.19 18.36 27.58
CA THR A 1008 0.46 17.51 28.76
C THR A 1008 1.49 16.42 28.42
N HIS A 1009 2.17 15.87 29.44
CA HIS A 1009 3.11 14.75 29.30
C HIS A 1009 4.30 15.01 28.33
N GLN A 1010 4.90 16.21 28.40
CA GLN A 1010 6.02 16.62 27.52
C GLN A 1010 7.37 16.69 28.24
N GLN A 1011 7.61 15.85 29.25
CA GLN A 1011 8.81 15.89 30.07
C GLN A 1011 10.11 15.71 29.25
N ASP A 1012 10.09 14.86 28.22
CA ASP A 1012 11.28 14.60 27.41
C ASP A 1012 11.70 15.80 26.54
N SER A 1013 10.75 16.57 26.00
CA SER A 1013 11.09 17.78 25.23
C SER A 1013 11.61 18.89 26.14
N TRP A 1014 11.07 19.02 27.36
CA TRP A 1014 11.63 19.91 28.38
C TRP A 1014 13.04 19.48 28.82
N LYS A 1015 13.28 18.19 29.03
CA LYS A 1015 14.60 17.64 29.36
C LYS A 1015 15.64 17.89 28.27
N ALA A 1016 15.24 17.87 26.99
CA ALA A 1016 16.13 18.22 25.89
C ALA A 1016 16.60 19.69 25.96
N LEU A 1017 15.78 20.61 26.47
CA LEU A 1017 16.15 22.03 26.61
C LEU A 1017 17.28 22.27 27.63
N ALA A 1018 17.49 21.38 28.61
CA ALA A 1018 18.60 21.49 29.55
C ALA A 1018 19.99 21.37 28.89
N GLN A 1019 20.06 20.76 27.69
CA GLN A 1019 21.28 20.64 26.89
C GLN A 1019 21.64 21.94 26.14
N ARG A 1020 20.74 22.94 26.14
CA ARG A 1020 21.02 24.27 25.59
C ARG A 1020 22.00 25.00 26.50
N LYS A 1021 22.73 25.96 25.92
CA LYS A 1021 23.69 26.81 26.65
C LYS A 1021 22.98 27.53 27.81
N THR A 1022 23.56 27.46 28.99
CA THR A 1022 23.07 28.13 30.21
C THR A 1022 22.70 29.59 29.96
N GLY A 1023 21.52 29.99 30.44
CA GLY A 1023 20.97 31.34 30.25
C GLY A 1023 20.35 31.63 28.88
N THR A 1024 20.39 30.69 27.92
CA THR A 1024 19.76 30.87 26.58
C THR A 1024 18.31 30.39 26.49
N THR A 1025 17.74 29.92 27.60
CA THR A 1025 16.33 29.53 27.74
C THR A 1025 15.73 30.30 28.90
N ALA A 1026 14.62 30.99 28.65
CA ALA A 1026 13.84 31.73 29.64
C ALA A 1026 12.44 31.16 29.78
N VAL A 1027 11.91 31.14 31.01
CA VAL A 1027 10.54 30.75 31.33
C VAL A 1027 9.92 31.86 32.16
N LEU A 1028 8.88 32.49 31.62
CA LEU A 1028 8.12 33.57 32.25
C LEU A 1028 6.70 33.06 32.51
N LEU A 1029 6.31 33.01 33.77
CA LEU A 1029 5.00 32.56 34.23
C LEU A 1029 4.23 33.73 34.87
N ALA A 1030 2.90 33.65 34.98
CA ALA A 1030 2.09 34.68 35.63
C ALA A 1030 1.67 34.28 37.06
N GLU A 1031 1.70 35.22 38.00
CA GLU A 1031 1.43 35.04 39.44
C GLU A 1031 0.11 34.32 39.73
N ARG A 1032 -0.91 34.58 38.92
CA ARG A 1032 -2.30 34.12 39.12
C ARG A 1032 -2.79 33.31 37.93
N ASP A 1033 -1.88 32.72 37.16
CA ASP A 1033 -2.21 31.89 36.01
C ASP A 1033 -3.13 30.73 36.43
N GLU A 1034 -4.34 30.75 35.87
CA GLU A 1034 -5.42 29.83 36.17
C GLU A 1034 -5.30 28.49 35.42
N ILE A 1035 -4.33 28.36 34.50
CA ILE A 1035 -4.08 27.19 33.64
C ILE A 1035 -2.70 26.59 33.94
N ILE A 1036 -1.65 27.42 33.96
CA ILE A 1036 -0.25 27.05 34.20
C ILE A 1036 0.10 27.28 35.67
N ASN A 1037 -0.09 26.25 36.50
CA ASN A 1037 0.20 26.38 37.92
C ASN A 1037 1.71 26.46 38.20
N LEU A 1038 2.09 27.52 38.91
CA LEU A 1038 3.47 27.82 39.29
C LEU A 1038 4.13 26.68 40.07
N ASP A 1039 3.46 26.14 41.09
CA ASP A 1039 4.02 25.10 41.96
C ASP A 1039 4.28 23.80 41.19
N ASP A 1040 3.34 23.39 40.34
CA ASP A 1040 3.49 22.22 39.44
C ASP A 1040 4.68 22.43 38.49
N TYR A 1041 4.84 23.63 37.91
CA TYR A 1041 5.91 23.93 36.95
C TYR A 1041 7.29 24.12 37.61
N GLU A 1042 7.34 24.65 38.83
CA GLU A 1042 8.56 24.76 39.63
C GLU A 1042 9.00 23.39 40.19
N ALA A 1043 8.06 22.52 40.55
CA ALA A 1043 8.36 21.16 41.01
C ALA A 1043 8.74 20.22 39.86
N ASP A 1044 8.00 20.22 38.75
CA ASP A 1044 8.15 19.23 37.67
C ASP A 1044 9.01 19.75 36.51
N GLY A 1045 8.95 21.05 36.18
CA GLY A 1045 9.57 21.62 34.98
C GLY A 1045 10.98 22.18 35.20
N LEU A 1046 11.17 22.95 36.26
CA LEU A 1046 12.47 23.57 36.59
C LEU A 1046 13.61 22.55 36.77
N PRO A 1047 13.42 21.37 37.40
CA PRO A 1047 14.46 20.34 37.46
C PRO A 1047 14.78 19.71 36.09
N LEU A 1048 13.76 19.55 35.22
CA LEU A 1048 13.96 19.05 33.85
C LEU A 1048 14.79 20.01 33.00
N LEU A 1049 14.73 21.32 33.27
CA LEU A 1049 15.55 22.35 32.64
C LEU A 1049 16.96 22.48 33.22
N GLY A 1050 17.31 21.71 34.27
CA GLY A 1050 18.63 21.76 34.90
C GLY A 1050 18.79 22.85 35.98
N GLY A 1051 17.70 23.29 36.61
CA GLY A 1051 17.74 24.20 37.76
C GLY A 1051 17.74 25.69 37.42
N ARG A 1052 17.64 26.54 38.47
CA ARG A 1052 17.56 28.01 38.35
C ARG A 1052 18.86 28.63 37.84
N GLU A 1053 19.95 27.91 37.98
CA GLU A 1053 21.27 28.23 37.45
C GLU A 1053 21.35 28.07 35.92
N ASN A 1054 20.54 27.18 35.32
CA ASN A 1054 20.62 26.88 33.90
C ASN A 1054 19.66 27.71 33.03
N VAL A 1055 18.51 28.13 33.59
CA VAL A 1055 17.45 28.86 32.86
C VAL A 1055 17.00 30.14 33.56
N TYR A 1056 16.61 31.13 32.75
CA TYR A 1056 16.11 32.41 33.25
C TYR A 1056 14.63 32.27 33.67
N TRP A 1057 14.40 31.98 34.95
CA TRP A 1057 13.07 31.71 35.50
C TRP A 1057 12.48 32.93 36.19
N LYS A 1058 11.32 33.41 35.72
CA LYS A 1058 10.64 34.60 36.24
C LYS A 1058 9.14 34.37 36.42
N VAL A 1059 8.58 34.99 37.45
CA VAL A 1059 7.14 35.11 37.67
C VAL A 1059 6.79 36.58 37.59
N LEU A 1060 5.76 36.92 36.81
CA LEU A 1060 5.28 38.28 36.56
C LEU A 1060 3.85 38.44 37.09
N PRO A 1061 3.41 39.65 37.46
CA PRO A 1061 2.01 39.87 37.83
C PRO A 1061 1.06 39.50 36.68
N GLY A 1062 -0.19 39.16 37.00
CA GLY A 1062 -1.24 38.89 36.02
C GLY A 1062 -1.79 37.46 36.04
N THR A 1063 -2.64 37.17 35.06
CA THR A 1063 -3.33 35.90 34.76
C THR A 1063 -2.75 35.28 33.48
N HIS A 1064 -3.31 34.19 32.94
CA HIS A 1064 -2.75 33.55 31.73
C HIS A 1064 -2.64 34.51 30.52
N ASP A 1065 -3.47 35.55 30.49
CA ASP A 1065 -3.48 36.62 29.48
C ASP A 1065 -2.42 37.72 29.66
N PHE A 1066 -1.45 37.55 30.58
CA PHE A 1066 -0.37 38.52 30.86
C PHE A 1066 0.44 38.96 29.63
N VAL A 1067 0.48 38.17 28.55
CA VAL A 1067 1.09 38.58 27.26
C VAL A 1067 0.42 39.79 26.61
N MET A 1068 -0.85 40.04 26.96
CA MET A 1068 -1.63 41.19 26.52
C MET A 1068 -1.69 42.30 27.58
N THR A 1069 -1.78 41.93 28.87
CA THR A 1069 -1.99 42.89 29.97
C THR A 1069 -0.70 43.38 30.63
N GLN A 1070 0.44 42.70 30.41
CA GLN A 1070 1.75 42.99 31.01
C GLN A 1070 2.90 42.94 29.98
N SER A 1071 2.61 43.30 28.73
CA SER A 1071 3.58 43.34 27.62
C SER A 1071 4.86 44.10 27.99
N ASP A 1072 4.75 45.25 28.67
CA ASP A 1072 5.90 46.06 29.07
C ASP A 1072 6.83 45.34 30.07
N ALA A 1073 6.26 44.52 30.96
CA ALA A 1073 7.05 43.72 31.89
C ALA A 1073 7.77 42.59 31.15
N ILE A 1074 7.07 41.88 30.27
CA ILE A 1074 7.66 40.81 29.44
C ILE A 1074 8.76 41.35 28.54
N THR A 1075 8.53 42.49 27.87
CA THR A 1075 9.53 43.14 27.00
C THR A 1075 10.76 43.58 27.79
N ARG A 1076 10.61 44.14 29.00
CA ARG A 1076 11.77 44.45 29.87
C ARG A 1076 12.60 43.21 30.23
N GLU A 1077 11.95 42.09 30.54
CA GLU A 1077 12.64 40.83 30.85
C GLU A 1077 13.34 40.23 29.62
N ILE A 1078 12.76 40.35 28.42
CA ILE A 1078 13.38 39.95 27.14
C ILE A 1078 14.56 40.88 26.79
N GLU A 1079 14.41 42.20 26.94
CA GLU A 1079 15.48 43.18 26.75
C GLU A 1079 16.66 42.89 27.67
N HIS A 1080 16.40 42.55 28.94
CA HIS A 1080 17.42 42.15 29.90
C HIS A 1080 18.10 40.83 29.50
N LEU A 1081 17.32 39.79 29.12
CA LEU A 1081 17.85 38.51 28.63
C LEU A 1081 18.77 38.67 27.40
N TRP A 1082 18.45 39.60 26.51
CA TRP A 1082 19.23 39.89 25.29
C TRP A 1082 20.31 40.96 25.49
N GLY A 1083 20.50 41.47 26.70
CA GLY A 1083 21.53 42.47 27.02
C GLY A 1083 21.28 43.86 26.43
N LEU A 1084 20.04 44.17 26.07
CA LEU A 1084 19.61 45.46 25.50
C LEU A 1084 19.36 46.53 26.58
N ARG A 1085 19.25 46.13 27.85
CA ARG A 1085 18.95 47.00 28.99
C ARG A 1085 19.67 46.52 30.25
N ALA A 1086 20.15 47.46 31.06
CA ALA A 1086 20.79 47.15 32.34
C ALA A 1086 19.77 46.72 33.40
N PRO A 1087 20.14 45.86 34.37
CA PRO A 1087 19.25 45.51 35.48
C PRO A 1087 18.95 46.73 36.36
N GLU A 1088 17.67 46.94 36.67
CA GLU A 1088 17.25 47.88 37.73
C GLU A 1088 17.51 47.24 39.11
N VAL A 1089 17.89 48.07 40.09
CA VAL A 1089 18.39 47.69 41.43
C VAL A 1089 17.25 47.59 42.44
#